data_AF-A0A7Y2SQZ6-F1
#
_entry.id   AF-A0A7Y2SQZ6-F1
#
_cell.length_a   1.000
_cell.length_b   1.000
_cell.length_c   1.000
_cell.angle_alpha   90.00
_cell.angle_beta   90.00
_cell.angle_gamma   90.00
#
_symmetry.space_group_name_H-M   'P 1'
#
loop_
_entity.id
_entity.type
_entity.pdbx_description
1 polymer ?
#
loop_
_entity_poly.entity_id
_entity_poly.type
_entity_poly.pdbx_seq_one_letter_code
_entity_poly.pdbx_strand_id
1 'polypeptide(L)'
;MANPHDGPFAAYLRRLDARLRGLPDERRSAIQRELLAHLADAATEQGADPADPQFQRQVITALGPDQALAAQFGQIHGGIAQILRRAAFACGLLGGLLGVLAAPFASGLFGDAGPLTLPLLLLFLTATGLGLAGVLRLDRQRPGGAWRVAVSVAVLLTSGLQLLYAGDSSLDPLGGMGLLLAGELLLIALVATEPALRLRRIPRAVAIGGALLLVSFVAPFSALPNPLGAYYLFAGGYRYAPHGLLVNRFATLHDGDPSALVTTRLDQLIGQTGLTPLDPHQPLISYTVRGVVSGGLFRTPEVAVDLRFATGETQQVAIPALDTSWGGLTSLDDLTTPHLPLPGLPPADERTPVQFGDPTALPVHPLVADLVRLGGEPMQATRVRWAPNGQALLIRTDSDLMALAPLEPGLWVAPLDGGAPTKLAGAVIDARWSADSRTVVALHWSDARQHQITSYDLATGRAQILGSTDRSGVAVVGDHVYFLDEGVLWRAALAGGAPERLAALPDADAFYGMGALAVAPDGERIAYRCGSDLCLTDVQGRLLTRLALGFAAPQALASSTAFAASTDPNAPSLWSFELAWSPDGQQFALATAATDLRGRPTMRILSRDGEMRALIGLGPDGAVDAPQWLPAGKTLILTTYPAGGRRIVAVTAATGTVADLTKPHWDAFGSVRPDGGALLLWNGRGGLWVAPVQAQA
;
A
#
# COMPACT_ATOMS: atom_id res chain seq x y z
N MET A 1 28.54 -42.77 -53.74
CA MET A 1 29.48 -43.51 -54.62
C MET A 1 30.51 -42.52 -55.12
N ALA A 2 31.80 -42.75 -54.86
CA ALA A 2 32.85 -41.83 -55.32
C ALA A 2 32.93 -41.86 -56.84
N ASN A 3 33.00 -40.70 -57.49
CA ASN A 3 33.18 -40.62 -58.92
C ASN A 3 34.60 -41.16 -59.22
N PRO A 4 34.78 -42.24 -60.01
CA PRO A 4 36.10 -42.86 -60.22
C PRO A 4 37.12 -41.95 -60.91
N HIS A 5 36.69 -40.76 -61.35
CA HIS A 5 37.55 -39.70 -61.90
C HIS A 5 38.05 -38.67 -60.88
N ASP A 6 37.72 -38.80 -59.58
CA ASP A 6 38.25 -37.90 -58.56
C ASP A 6 39.64 -38.34 -58.08
N GLY A 7 40.67 -37.57 -58.42
CA GLY A 7 42.04 -37.79 -57.94
C GLY A 7 42.19 -37.77 -56.40
N PRO A 8 43.30 -38.31 -55.84
CA PRO A 8 43.55 -38.34 -54.40
C PRO A 8 43.36 -37.01 -53.67
N PHE A 9 43.70 -35.88 -54.30
CA PHE A 9 43.58 -34.55 -53.70
C PHE A 9 42.12 -34.13 -53.49
N ALA A 10 41.23 -34.45 -54.44
CA ALA A 10 39.80 -34.18 -54.30
C ALA A 10 39.18 -34.95 -53.12
N ALA A 11 39.61 -36.19 -52.90
CA ALA A 11 39.20 -36.97 -51.73
C ALA A 11 39.73 -36.39 -50.41
N TYR A 12 40.94 -35.81 -50.40
CA TYR A 12 41.51 -35.11 -49.26
C TYR A 12 40.71 -33.85 -48.91
N LEU A 13 40.40 -33.00 -49.89
CA LEU A 13 39.61 -31.77 -49.69
C LEU A 13 38.21 -32.04 -49.16
N ARG A 14 37.54 -33.13 -49.59
CA ARG A 14 36.24 -33.52 -49.04
C ARG A 14 36.29 -33.89 -47.56
N ARG A 15 37.34 -34.60 -47.13
CA ARG A 15 37.51 -34.94 -45.71
C ARG A 15 37.82 -33.71 -44.87
N LEU A 16 38.65 -32.81 -45.40
CA LEU A 16 38.96 -31.54 -44.76
C LEU A 16 37.69 -30.68 -44.61
N ASP A 17 36.89 -30.56 -45.66
CA ASP A 17 35.63 -29.80 -45.63
C ASP A 17 34.63 -30.38 -44.62
N ALA A 18 34.52 -31.70 -44.56
CA ALA A 18 33.66 -32.36 -43.58
C ALA A 18 34.05 -32.07 -42.13
N ARG A 19 35.33 -31.80 -41.85
CA ARG A 19 35.85 -31.39 -40.53
C ARG A 19 35.71 -29.90 -40.28
N LEU A 20 35.78 -29.09 -41.33
CA LEU A 20 35.63 -27.64 -41.25
C LEU A 20 34.17 -27.17 -41.27
N ARG A 21 33.17 -28.07 -41.20
CA ARG A 21 31.72 -27.74 -41.18
C ARG A 21 31.28 -26.67 -40.18
N GLY A 22 32.09 -26.35 -39.18
CA GLY A 22 31.83 -25.23 -38.25
C GLY A 22 32.19 -23.85 -38.80
N LEU A 23 32.88 -23.76 -39.94
CA LEU A 23 33.21 -22.49 -40.62
C LEU A 23 32.14 -22.13 -41.66
N PRO A 24 31.90 -20.82 -41.91
CA PRO A 24 31.01 -20.37 -42.98
C PRO A 24 31.42 -20.92 -44.35
N ASP A 25 30.44 -21.23 -45.19
CA ASP A 25 30.66 -21.86 -46.50
C ASP A 25 31.64 -21.09 -47.38
N GLU A 26 31.56 -19.75 -47.40
CA GLU A 26 32.51 -18.91 -48.14
C GLU A 26 33.97 -19.13 -47.71
N ARG A 27 34.21 -19.33 -46.42
CA ARG A 27 35.56 -19.59 -45.88
C ARG A 27 36.03 -20.99 -46.21
N ARG A 28 35.13 -21.98 -46.15
CA ARG A 28 35.45 -23.35 -46.57
C ARG A 28 35.82 -23.39 -48.04
N SER A 29 35.06 -22.69 -48.89
CA SER A 29 35.36 -22.55 -50.32
C SER A 29 36.66 -21.78 -50.59
N ALA A 30 36.97 -20.73 -49.80
CA ALA A 30 38.24 -20.01 -49.92
C ALA A 30 39.44 -20.91 -49.61
N ILE A 31 39.40 -21.66 -48.49
CA ILE A 31 40.44 -22.63 -48.11
C ILE A 31 40.63 -23.69 -49.20
N GLN A 32 39.53 -24.21 -49.76
CA GLN A 32 39.61 -25.17 -50.86
C GLN A 32 40.28 -24.59 -52.11
N ARG A 33 39.92 -23.35 -52.51
CA ARG A 33 40.54 -22.69 -53.66
C ARG A 33 42.03 -22.45 -53.44
N GLU A 34 42.43 -22.03 -52.24
CA GLU A 34 43.83 -21.79 -51.89
C GLU A 34 44.65 -23.09 -51.91
N LEU A 35 44.13 -24.17 -51.35
CA LEU A 35 44.80 -25.48 -51.41
C LEU A 35 44.91 -26.03 -52.84
N LEU A 36 43.91 -25.76 -53.70
CA LEU A 36 43.97 -26.12 -55.12
C LEU A 36 44.99 -25.26 -55.88
N ALA A 37 45.09 -23.97 -55.56
CA ALA A 37 46.11 -23.10 -56.14
C ALA A 37 47.52 -23.58 -55.75
N HIS A 38 47.74 -23.93 -54.48
CA HIS A 38 49.02 -24.50 -54.04
C HIS A 38 49.38 -25.82 -54.72
N LEU A 39 48.39 -26.67 -55.04
CA LEU A 39 48.64 -27.88 -55.83
C LEU A 39 49.11 -27.54 -57.25
N ALA A 40 48.48 -26.55 -57.90
CA ALA A 40 48.84 -26.12 -59.25
C ALA A 40 50.21 -25.44 -59.31
N ASP A 41 50.52 -24.61 -58.32
CA ASP A 41 51.82 -23.94 -58.20
C ASP A 41 52.94 -24.98 -57.99
N ALA A 42 52.74 -25.92 -57.06
CA ALA A 42 53.70 -27.00 -56.82
C ALA A 42 53.92 -27.88 -58.06
N ALA A 43 52.86 -28.13 -58.85
CA ALA A 43 52.96 -28.89 -60.10
C ALA A 43 53.80 -28.15 -61.14
N THR A 44 53.57 -26.84 -61.27
CA THR A 44 54.32 -25.98 -62.19
C THR A 44 55.80 -25.91 -61.82
N GLU A 45 56.11 -25.75 -60.53
CA GLU A 45 57.49 -25.69 -60.04
C GLU A 45 58.27 -26.99 -60.26
N GLN A 46 57.59 -28.15 -60.18
CA GLN A 46 58.22 -29.45 -60.37
C GLN A 46 58.13 -29.98 -61.81
N GLY A 47 57.53 -29.21 -62.73
CA GLY A 47 57.26 -29.66 -64.10
C GLY A 47 56.37 -30.90 -64.17
N ALA A 48 55.49 -31.09 -63.17
CA ALA A 48 54.57 -32.22 -63.04
C ALA A 48 53.16 -31.85 -63.50
N ASP A 49 52.37 -32.86 -63.88
CA ASP A 49 50.93 -32.66 -64.16
C ASP A 49 50.17 -32.62 -62.81
N PRO A 50 49.42 -31.55 -62.49
CA PRO A 50 48.63 -31.49 -61.26
C PRO A 50 47.54 -32.58 -61.19
N ALA A 51 47.17 -33.20 -62.31
CA ALA A 51 46.27 -34.33 -62.37
C ALA A 51 46.94 -35.68 -62.05
N ASP A 52 48.28 -35.76 -61.98
CA ASP A 52 48.99 -37.02 -61.67
C ASP A 52 48.67 -37.49 -60.24
N PRO A 53 48.06 -38.69 -60.06
CA PRO A 53 47.75 -39.22 -58.73
C PRO A 53 48.97 -39.48 -57.85
N GLN A 54 50.17 -39.68 -58.40
CA GLN A 54 51.38 -39.83 -57.59
C GLN A 54 51.84 -38.49 -57.04
N PHE A 55 51.91 -37.47 -57.89
CA PHE A 55 52.21 -36.10 -57.48
C PHE A 55 51.22 -35.59 -56.42
N GLN A 56 49.91 -35.78 -56.63
CA GLN A 56 48.90 -35.38 -55.64
C GLN A 56 49.10 -36.03 -54.27
N ARG A 57 49.54 -37.30 -54.20
CA ARG A 57 49.84 -37.98 -52.91
C ARG A 57 51.07 -37.40 -52.22
N GLN A 58 52.08 -36.97 -52.98
CA GLN A 58 53.25 -36.29 -52.42
C GLN A 58 52.85 -34.97 -51.78
N VAL A 59 52.02 -34.16 -52.46
CA VAL A 59 51.50 -32.89 -51.91
C VAL A 59 50.63 -33.13 -50.68
N ILE A 60 49.74 -34.13 -50.67
CA ILE A 60 48.95 -34.49 -49.47
C ILE A 60 49.85 -34.86 -48.30
N THR A 61 50.94 -35.59 -48.55
CA THR A 61 51.89 -35.99 -47.51
C THR A 61 52.60 -34.77 -46.93
N ALA A 62 52.95 -33.77 -47.76
CA ALA A 62 53.54 -32.52 -47.33
C ALA A 62 52.56 -31.63 -46.52
N LEU A 63 51.28 -31.59 -46.91
CA LEU A 63 50.23 -30.86 -46.17
C LEU A 63 49.89 -31.49 -44.81
N GLY A 64 50.21 -32.77 -44.62
CA GLY A 64 49.93 -33.51 -43.40
C GLY A 64 48.47 -34.00 -43.28
N PRO A 65 48.12 -34.66 -42.16
CA PRO A 65 46.78 -35.22 -41.98
C PRO A 65 45.71 -34.12 -41.92
N ASP A 66 44.58 -34.38 -42.56
CA ASP A 66 43.42 -33.47 -42.64
C ASP A 66 42.92 -33.00 -41.27
N GLN A 67 43.11 -33.80 -40.22
CA GLN A 67 42.76 -33.41 -38.84
C GLN A 67 43.62 -32.26 -38.30
N ALA A 68 44.93 -32.33 -38.53
CA ALA A 68 45.88 -31.34 -38.02
C ALA A 68 45.69 -30.01 -38.77
N LEU A 69 45.54 -30.09 -40.09
CA LEU A 69 45.29 -28.93 -40.93
C LEU A 69 43.93 -28.28 -40.61
N ALA A 70 42.87 -29.06 -40.40
CA ALA A 70 41.58 -28.53 -39.96
C ALA A 70 41.64 -27.85 -38.59
N ALA A 71 42.42 -28.38 -37.65
CA ALA A 71 42.59 -27.78 -36.33
C ALA A 71 43.33 -26.43 -36.42
N GLN A 72 44.36 -26.33 -37.25
CA GLN A 72 45.08 -25.07 -37.49
C GLN A 72 44.17 -24.01 -38.13
N PHE A 73 43.43 -24.36 -39.20
CA PHE A 73 42.47 -23.43 -39.81
C PHE A 73 41.33 -23.06 -38.84
N GLY A 74 40.89 -24.00 -37.99
CA GLY A 74 39.91 -23.74 -36.94
C GLY A 74 40.40 -22.75 -35.88
N GLN A 75 41.70 -22.79 -35.53
CA GLN A 75 42.30 -21.83 -34.60
C GLN A 75 42.47 -20.44 -35.22
N ILE A 76 42.90 -20.37 -36.48
CA ILE A 76 43.15 -19.10 -37.18
C ILE A 76 41.82 -18.41 -37.54
N HIS A 77 40.80 -19.17 -37.96
CA HIS A 77 39.55 -18.60 -38.48
C HIS A 77 38.34 -18.74 -37.54
N GLY A 78 38.44 -19.43 -36.40
CA GLY A 78 37.35 -19.61 -35.43
C GLY A 78 37.11 -18.43 -34.47
N GLY A 79 37.77 -17.28 -34.68
CA GLY A 79 37.94 -16.20 -33.70
C GLY A 79 36.65 -15.66 -33.08
N ILE A 80 35.56 -15.49 -33.83
CA ILE A 80 34.35 -14.85 -33.30
C ILE A 80 33.63 -15.75 -32.28
N ALA A 81 33.55 -17.06 -32.54
CA ALA A 81 32.87 -17.99 -31.64
C ALA A 81 33.63 -18.18 -30.31
N GLN A 82 34.96 -18.03 -30.32
CA GLN A 82 35.79 -18.14 -29.13
C GLN A 82 35.78 -16.85 -28.30
N ILE A 83 35.78 -15.69 -28.96
CA ILE A 83 35.67 -14.37 -28.31
C ILE A 83 34.30 -14.24 -27.63
N LEU A 84 33.21 -14.59 -28.32
CA LEU A 84 31.85 -14.57 -27.74
C LEU A 84 31.74 -15.51 -26.52
N ARG A 85 32.42 -16.65 -26.54
CA ARG A 85 32.42 -17.60 -25.41
C ARG A 85 33.15 -17.06 -24.18
N ARG A 86 34.26 -16.33 -24.38
CA ARG A 86 35.01 -15.68 -23.29
C ARG A 86 34.26 -14.47 -22.74
N ALA A 87 33.62 -13.68 -23.59
CA ALA A 87 32.78 -12.56 -23.19
C ALA A 87 31.59 -13.02 -22.33
N ALA A 88 30.90 -14.08 -22.74
CA ALA A 88 29.78 -14.65 -21.96
C ALA A 88 30.20 -15.12 -20.55
N PHE A 89 31.40 -15.70 -20.42
CA PHE A 89 31.94 -16.11 -19.12
C PHE A 89 32.27 -14.90 -18.22
N ALA A 90 32.92 -13.88 -18.78
CA ALA A 90 33.25 -12.66 -18.05
C ALA A 90 31.98 -11.92 -17.57
N CYS A 91 30.96 -11.80 -18.42
CA CYS A 91 29.68 -11.18 -18.05
C CYS A 91 28.94 -11.98 -16.96
N GLY A 92 28.96 -13.31 -17.02
CA GLY A 92 28.33 -14.14 -16.00
C GLY A 92 29.00 -14.04 -14.62
N LEU A 93 30.33 -13.96 -14.60
CA LEU A 93 31.09 -13.83 -13.35
C LEU A 93 30.93 -12.44 -12.73
N LEU A 94 30.93 -11.38 -13.55
CA LEU A 94 30.63 -10.01 -13.11
C LEU A 94 29.18 -9.86 -12.59
N GLY A 95 28.20 -10.45 -13.29
CA GLY A 95 26.80 -10.42 -12.86
C GLY A 95 26.56 -11.11 -11.52
N GLY A 96 27.18 -12.28 -11.31
CA GLY A 96 27.12 -12.99 -10.02
C GLY A 96 27.80 -12.22 -8.88
N LEU A 97 28.96 -11.60 -9.15
CA LEU A 97 29.68 -10.80 -8.14
C LEU A 97 28.90 -9.54 -7.76
N LEU A 98 28.31 -8.86 -8.75
CA LEU A 98 27.45 -7.69 -8.54
C LEU A 98 26.18 -8.06 -7.77
N GLY A 99 25.56 -9.22 -8.05
CA GLY A 99 24.39 -9.67 -7.30
C GLY A 99 24.68 -9.93 -5.82
N VAL A 100 25.81 -10.57 -5.50
CA VAL A 100 26.24 -10.83 -4.11
C VAL A 100 26.61 -9.54 -3.39
N LEU A 101 27.30 -8.62 -4.06
CA LEU A 101 27.73 -7.35 -3.46
C LEU A 101 26.58 -6.34 -3.33
N ALA A 102 25.59 -6.36 -4.23
CA ALA A 102 24.45 -5.43 -4.18
C ALA A 102 23.39 -5.84 -3.15
N ALA A 103 23.28 -7.12 -2.80
CA ALA A 103 22.29 -7.62 -1.85
C ALA A 103 22.24 -6.88 -0.49
N PRO A 104 23.37 -6.54 0.17
CA PRO A 104 23.33 -5.76 1.42
C PRO A 104 23.07 -4.26 1.23
N PHE A 105 23.23 -3.71 0.02
CA PHE A 105 22.98 -2.29 -0.29
C PHE A 105 21.63 -2.04 -0.95
N ALA A 106 20.94 -3.11 -1.35
CA ALA A 106 19.61 -3.11 -1.92
C ALA A 106 18.61 -2.33 -1.05
N SER A 107 18.63 -2.52 0.26
CA SER A 107 17.71 -1.84 1.18
C SER A 107 17.82 -0.31 1.15
N GLY A 108 19.03 0.23 0.91
CA GLY A 108 19.25 1.67 0.77
C GLY A 108 18.97 2.21 -0.63
N LEU A 109 19.26 1.44 -1.68
CA LEU A 109 19.04 1.84 -3.08
C LEU A 109 17.58 1.74 -3.52
N PHE A 110 16.78 0.86 -2.91
CA PHE A 110 15.40 0.59 -3.33
C PHE A 110 14.33 1.41 -2.58
N GLY A 111 14.71 2.17 -1.55
CA GLY A 111 13.79 3.10 -0.86
C GLY A 111 13.21 4.17 -1.79
N ASP A 112 14.00 4.66 -2.75
CA ASP A 112 13.63 5.79 -3.62
C ASP A 112 13.29 5.39 -5.07
N ALA A 113 13.54 4.14 -5.48
CA ALA A 113 13.48 3.73 -6.89
C ALA A 113 12.07 3.39 -7.41
N GLY A 114 11.04 3.41 -6.56
CA GLY A 114 9.63 3.25 -6.94
C GLY A 114 9.36 2.03 -7.84
N PRO A 115 8.49 2.13 -8.87
CA PRO A 115 8.06 0.99 -9.69
C PRO A 115 9.17 0.37 -10.56
N LEU A 116 10.36 0.99 -10.65
CA LEU A 116 11.51 0.45 -11.38
C LEU A 116 12.29 -0.63 -10.59
N THR A 117 12.02 -0.76 -9.30
CA THR A 117 12.66 -1.71 -8.40
C THR A 117 12.47 -3.16 -8.86
N LEU A 118 11.23 -3.53 -9.19
CA LEU A 118 10.89 -4.89 -9.62
C LEU A 118 11.53 -5.30 -10.95
N PRO A 119 11.45 -4.49 -12.04
CA PRO A 119 12.12 -4.86 -13.29
C PRO A 119 13.64 -4.90 -13.18
N LEU A 120 14.26 -4.04 -12.36
CA LEU A 120 15.70 -4.11 -12.09
C LEU A 120 16.07 -5.39 -11.33
N LEU A 121 15.30 -5.77 -10.32
CA LEU A 121 15.50 -7.01 -9.57
C LEU A 121 15.37 -8.24 -10.50
N LEU A 122 14.34 -8.28 -11.35
CA LEU A 122 14.13 -9.34 -12.33
C LEU A 122 15.26 -9.40 -13.37
N LEU A 123 15.77 -8.25 -13.83
CA LEU A 123 16.92 -8.16 -14.73
C LEU A 123 18.19 -8.72 -14.07
N PHE A 124 18.43 -8.41 -12.80
CA PHE A 124 19.56 -8.93 -12.04
C PHE A 124 19.47 -10.44 -11.82
N LEU A 125 18.28 -10.95 -11.46
CA LEU A 125 18.05 -12.38 -11.25
C LEU A 125 18.20 -13.18 -12.55
N THR A 126 17.68 -12.66 -13.67
CA THR A 126 17.82 -13.30 -14.99
C THR A 126 19.26 -13.28 -15.49
N ALA A 127 19.98 -12.16 -15.32
CA ALA A 127 21.41 -12.07 -15.64
C ALA A 127 22.24 -13.06 -14.81
N THR A 128 21.94 -13.20 -13.53
CA THR A 128 22.60 -14.14 -12.62
C THR A 128 22.31 -15.59 -13.02
N GLY A 129 21.05 -15.92 -13.34
CA GLY A 129 20.65 -17.26 -13.81
C GLY A 129 21.31 -17.65 -15.14
N LEU A 130 21.40 -16.71 -16.10
CA LEU A 130 22.11 -16.93 -17.37
C LEU A 130 23.63 -17.08 -17.18
N GLY A 131 24.22 -16.30 -16.27
CA GLY A 131 25.63 -16.41 -15.89
C GLY A 131 25.96 -17.78 -15.29
N LEU A 132 25.16 -18.24 -14.32
CA LEU A 132 25.29 -19.56 -13.71
C LEU A 132 25.09 -20.68 -14.75
N ALA A 133 24.08 -20.58 -15.61
CA ALA A 133 23.87 -21.55 -16.69
C ALA A 133 25.09 -21.64 -17.63
N GLY A 134 25.72 -20.51 -17.95
CA GLY A 134 26.94 -20.44 -18.74
C GLY A 134 28.14 -21.11 -18.06
N VAL A 135 28.39 -20.80 -16.79
CA VAL A 135 29.48 -21.39 -16.00
C VAL A 135 29.29 -22.90 -15.82
N LEU A 136 28.07 -23.36 -15.57
CA LEU A 136 27.78 -24.77 -15.35
C LEU A 136 27.84 -25.58 -16.65
N ARG A 137 27.55 -24.97 -17.81
CA ARG A 137 27.74 -25.60 -19.12
C ARG A 137 29.22 -25.79 -19.46
N LEU A 138 30.09 -24.89 -18.99
CA LEU A 138 31.55 -24.98 -19.09
C LEU A 138 32.14 -26.01 -18.11
N ASP A 139 31.67 -26.03 -16.86
CA ASP A 139 32.18 -26.91 -15.80
C ASP A 139 31.69 -28.36 -15.95
N ARG A 140 30.61 -28.60 -16.71
CA ARG A 140 30.12 -29.95 -17.12
C ARG A 140 31.11 -30.75 -17.95
N GLN A 141 32.08 -30.11 -18.61
CA GLN A 141 33.15 -30.83 -19.33
C GLN A 141 34.25 -31.34 -18.39
N ARG A 142 34.18 -31.02 -17.10
CA ARG A 142 35.13 -31.48 -16.08
C ARG A 142 34.50 -32.57 -15.20
N PRO A 143 35.25 -33.62 -14.83
CA PRO A 143 34.75 -34.63 -13.89
C PRO A 143 34.29 -33.96 -12.57
N GLY A 144 33.11 -34.34 -12.08
CA GLY A 144 32.50 -33.79 -10.86
C GLY A 144 31.62 -32.54 -11.03
N GLY A 145 31.37 -32.05 -12.24
CA GLY A 145 30.52 -30.87 -12.47
C GLY A 145 29.06 -31.04 -12.01
N ALA A 146 28.49 -32.26 -12.12
CA ALA A 146 27.11 -32.52 -11.71
C ALA A 146 26.88 -32.38 -10.18
N TRP A 147 27.87 -32.78 -9.38
CA TRP A 147 27.80 -32.65 -7.92
C TRP A 147 27.83 -31.18 -7.48
N ARG A 148 28.68 -30.36 -8.12
CA ARG A 148 28.75 -28.92 -7.85
C ARG A 148 27.44 -28.21 -8.17
N VAL A 149 26.78 -28.57 -9.28
CA VAL A 149 25.44 -28.06 -9.61
C VAL A 149 24.42 -28.44 -8.52
N ALA A 150 24.42 -29.70 -8.07
CA ALA A 150 23.50 -30.16 -7.04
C ALA A 150 23.71 -29.45 -5.69
N VAL A 151 24.96 -29.22 -5.29
CA VAL A 151 25.29 -28.45 -4.08
C VAL A 151 24.85 -26.99 -4.23
N SER A 152 25.06 -26.35 -5.39
CA SER A 152 24.59 -24.98 -5.62
C SER A 152 23.06 -24.87 -5.56
N VAL A 153 22.33 -25.85 -6.12
CA VAL A 153 20.87 -25.93 -5.98
C VAL A 153 20.48 -26.02 -4.51
N ALA A 154 21.11 -26.92 -3.74
CA ALA A 154 20.81 -27.08 -2.33
C ALA A 154 21.04 -25.79 -1.54
N VAL A 155 22.17 -25.11 -1.75
CA VAL A 155 22.52 -23.85 -1.07
C VAL A 155 21.54 -22.72 -1.42
N LEU A 156 21.18 -22.57 -2.70
CA LEU A 156 20.22 -21.55 -3.13
C LEU A 156 18.84 -21.79 -2.52
N LEU A 157 18.39 -23.05 -2.52
CA LEU A 157 17.10 -23.40 -1.94
C LEU A 157 17.07 -23.23 -0.41
N THR A 158 18.12 -23.65 0.31
CA THR A 158 18.17 -23.51 1.78
C THR A 158 18.34 -22.06 2.21
N SER A 159 19.16 -21.27 1.50
CA SER A 159 19.37 -19.85 1.82
C SER A 159 18.12 -19.03 1.51
N GLY A 160 17.44 -19.33 0.40
CA GLY A 160 16.15 -18.71 0.07
C GLY A 160 15.09 -18.99 1.14
N LEU A 161 15.06 -20.23 1.65
CA LEU A 161 14.18 -20.60 2.77
C LEU A 161 14.52 -19.90 4.07
N GLN A 162 15.80 -19.79 4.41
CA GLN A 162 16.22 -19.12 5.64
C GLN A 162 15.88 -17.63 5.63
N LEU A 163 16.10 -16.95 4.49
CA LEU A 163 15.70 -15.54 4.31
C LEU A 163 14.18 -15.34 4.37
N LEU A 164 13.39 -16.29 3.84
CA LEU A 164 11.94 -16.23 3.91
C LEU A 164 11.38 -16.42 5.34
N TYR A 165 12.02 -17.27 6.16
CA TYR A 165 11.50 -17.60 7.50
C TYR A 165 12.09 -16.76 8.64
N ALA A 166 13.31 -16.24 8.48
CA ALA A 166 14.04 -15.56 9.54
C ALA A 166 14.46 -14.13 9.15
N GLY A 167 13.94 -13.61 8.04
CA GLY A 167 14.16 -12.23 7.60
C GLY A 167 13.32 -11.25 8.40
N ASP A 168 13.97 -10.29 9.06
CA ASP A 168 13.32 -9.25 9.86
C ASP A 168 13.00 -7.98 9.02
N SER A 169 13.49 -7.91 7.77
CA SER A 169 13.27 -6.77 6.89
C SER A 169 12.21 -7.03 5.82
N SER A 170 11.51 -5.98 5.39
CA SER A 170 10.42 -6.06 4.41
C SER A 170 10.85 -6.58 3.03
N LEU A 171 12.16 -6.58 2.74
CA LEU A 171 12.73 -7.04 1.47
C LEU A 171 13.30 -8.46 1.53
N ASP A 172 13.50 -9.03 2.73
CA ASP A 172 13.98 -10.40 2.90
C ASP A 172 13.07 -11.45 2.25
N PRO A 173 11.73 -11.32 2.25
CA PRO A 173 10.86 -12.23 1.52
C PRO A 173 11.09 -12.19 0.01
N LEU A 174 11.34 -11.01 -0.56
CA LEU A 174 11.63 -10.84 -1.99
C LEU A 174 13.00 -11.41 -2.37
N GLY A 175 14.01 -11.19 -1.53
CA GLY A 175 15.33 -11.79 -1.70
C GLY A 175 15.29 -13.32 -1.61
N GLY A 176 14.58 -13.84 -0.62
CA GLY A 176 14.37 -15.28 -0.44
C GLY A 176 13.65 -15.92 -1.64
N MET A 177 12.59 -15.29 -2.16
CA MET A 177 11.90 -15.75 -3.38
C MET A 177 12.82 -15.79 -4.61
N GLY A 178 13.69 -14.79 -4.78
CA GLY A 178 14.65 -14.75 -5.88
C GLY A 178 15.66 -15.92 -5.84
N LEU A 179 16.14 -16.26 -4.65
CA LEU A 179 17.07 -17.39 -4.45
C LEU A 179 16.40 -18.75 -4.70
N LEU A 180 15.13 -18.91 -4.29
CA LEU A 180 14.36 -20.12 -4.55
C LEU A 180 14.15 -20.35 -6.05
N LEU A 181 13.68 -19.32 -6.76
CA LEU A 181 13.46 -19.39 -8.22
C LEU A 181 14.75 -19.73 -8.98
N ALA A 182 15.88 -19.15 -8.56
CA ALA A 182 17.19 -19.47 -9.13
C ALA A 182 17.57 -20.95 -8.88
N GLY A 183 17.36 -21.45 -7.66
CA GLY A 183 17.58 -22.86 -7.31
C GLY A 183 16.72 -23.81 -8.15
N GLU A 184 15.44 -23.49 -8.37
CA GLU A 184 14.51 -24.27 -9.16
C GLU A 184 14.88 -24.32 -10.66
N LEU A 185 15.22 -23.18 -11.25
CA LEU A 185 15.66 -23.13 -12.65
C LEU A 185 16.94 -23.95 -12.87
N LEU A 186 17.87 -23.92 -11.91
CA LEU A 186 19.05 -24.79 -11.92
C LEU A 186 18.67 -26.27 -11.82
N LEU A 187 17.69 -26.63 -10.98
CA LEU A 187 17.22 -28.00 -10.83
C LEU A 187 16.56 -28.51 -12.11
N ILE A 188 15.71 -27.70 -12.75
CA ILE A 188 15.11 -28.02 -14.05
C ILE A 188 16.19 -28.22 -15.11
N ALA A 189 17.19 -27.32 -15.15
CA ALA A 189 18.32 -27.42 -16.07
C ALA A 189 19.23 -28.64 -15.79
N LEU A 190 19.25 -29.15 -14.55
CA LEU A 190 19.92 -30.38 -14.17
C LEU A 190 19.14 -31.60 -14.69
N VAL A 191 17.83 -31.65 -14.42
CA VAL A 191 16.93 -32.76 -14.81
C VAL A 191 16.75 -32.89 -16.32
N ALA A 192 16.71 -31.76 -17.04
CA ALA A 192 16.52 -31.73 -18.50
C ALA A 192 17.71 -32.27 -19.32
N THR A 193 18.87 -32.52 -18.69
CA THR A 193 20.09 -32.93 -19.41
C THR A 193 20.43 -34.41 -19.20
N GLU A 194 20.64 -35.12 -20.32
CA GLU A 194 20.51 -36.58 -20.43
C GLU A 194 21.43 -37.52 -19.61
N PRO A 195 22.60 -37.18 -19.05
CA PRO A 195 23.42 -38.24 -18.43
C PRO A 195 23.02 -38.60 -16.99
N ALA A 196 22.35 -37.70 -16.25
CA ALA A 196 22.22 -37.84 -14.79
C ALA A 196 21.08 -38.79 -14.36
N LEU A 197 20.09 -39.05 -15.21
CA LEU A 197 18.93 -39.87 -14.87
C LEU A 197 18.88 -41.13 -15.74
N ARG A 198 19.80 -42.07 -15.47
CA ARG A 198 19.63 -43.49 -15.85
C ARG A 198 18.61 -44.23 -14.94
N LEU A 199 17.61 -43.52 -14.42
CA LEU A 199 16.44 -44.11 -13.77
C LEU A 199 15.46 -44.53 -14.87
N ARG A 200 15.59 -45.78 -15.28
CA ARG A 200 15.17 -46.31 -16.59
C ARG A 200 13.65 -46.50 -16.80
N ARG A 201 12.76 -45.91 -15.99
CA ARG A 201 11.31 -46.19 -16.08
C ARG A 201 10.34 -45.03 -15.86
N ILE A 202 10.80 -43.81 -15.61
CA ILE A 202 9.88 -42.67 -15.45
C ILE A 202 9.98 -41.79 -16.72
N PRO A 203 8.91 -41.61 -17.50
CA PRO A 203 8.90 -40.70 -18.63
C PRO A 203 9.31 -39.30 -18.15
N ARG A 204 10.15 -38.59 -18.91
CA ARG A 204 10.60 -37.22 -18.54
C ARG A 204 9.43 -36.29 -18.21
N ALA A 205 8.32 -36.43 -18.91
CA ALA A 205 7.09 -35.68 -18.64
C ALA A 205 6.48 -35.99 -17.25
N VAL A 206 6.59 -37.22 -16.77
CA VAL A 206 6.12 -37.64 -15.43
C VAL A 206 7.09 -37.19 -14.33
N ALA A 207 8.39 -37.16 -14.60
CA ALA A 207 9.37 -36.63 -13.64
C ALA A 207 9.28 -35.10 -13.53
N ILE A 208 9.12 -34.39 -14.65
CA ILE A 208 8.90 -32.94 -14.69
C ILE A 208 7.54 -32.60 -14.11
N GLY A 209 6.48 -33.31 -14.51
CA GLY A 209 5.13 -33.16 -13.94
C GLY A 209 5.11 -33.49 -12.46
N GLY A 210 5.80 -34.54 -12.02
CA GLY A 210 5.94 -34.94 -10.62
C GLY A 210 6.78 -33.96 -9.80
N ALA A 211 7.81 -33.34 -10.37
CA ALA A 211 8.57 -32.28 -9.70
C ALA A 211 7.74 -30.99 -9.57
N LEU A 212 7.04 -30.57 -10.63
CA LEU A 212 6.11 -29.43 -10.58
C LEU A 212 4.96 -29.69 -9.59
N LEU A 213 4.49 -30.94 -9.49
CA LEU A 213 3.42 -31.33 -8.58
C LEU A 213 3.93 -31.54 -7.13
N LEU A 214 5.13 -32.07 -6.90
CA LEU A 214 5.74 -32.15 -5.57
C LEU A 214 6.11 -30.76 -5.02
N VAL A 215 6.55 -29.84 -5.88
CA VAL A 215 6.73 -28.41 -5.54
C VAL A 215 5.39 -27.77 -5.13
N SER A 216 4.25 -28.29 -5.62
CA SER A 216 2.92 -27.80 -5.22
C SER A 216 2.39 -28.36 -3.89
N PHE A 217 3.07 -29.32 -3.23
CA PHE A 217 2.54 -30.00 -2.03
C PHE A 217 3.50 -30.12 -0.83
N VAL A 218 4.77 -29.68 -0.91
CA VAL A 218 5.73 -29.80 0.21
C VAL A 218 5.84 -28.47 0.96
N ALA A 219 5.32 -28.39 2.18
CA ALA A 219 5.65 -27.32 3.11
C ALA A 219 7.17 -27.29 3.33
N PRO A 220 7.87 -26.19 3.03
CA PRO A 220 7.42 -24.78 3.12
C PRO A 220 7.01 -24.08 1.81
N PHE A 221 7.08 -24.73 0.65
CA PHE A 221 6.59 -24.17 -0.62
C PHE A 221 5.08 -23.96 -0.64
N SER A 222 4.42 -24.42 0.43
CA SER A 222 3.01 -24.18 0.72
C SER A 222 2.67 -22.84 1.36
N ALA A 223 3.67 -21.97 1.58
CA ALA A 223 3.45 -20.58 1.99
C ALA A 223 3.51 -19.61 0.78
N LEU A 224 3.89 -20.09 -0.41
CA LEU A 224 3.96 -19.27 -1.62
C LEU A 224 2.70 -19.47 -2.46
N PRO A 225 2.11 -18.40 -3.00
CA PRO A 225 1.07 -18.58 -3.99
C PRO A 225 1.72 -19.26 -5.21
N ASN A 226 1.20 -20.44 -5.60
CA ASN A 226 1.60 -21.11 -6.83
C ASN A 226 1.50 -20.11 -8.02
N PRO A 227 2.08 -20.36 -9.21
CA PRO A 227 2.05 -19.40 -10.32
C PRO A 227 0.63 -18.88 -10.65
N LEU A 228 -0.39 -19.69 -10.39
CA LEU A 228 -1.80 -19.33 -10.48
C LEU A 228 -2.21 -18.35 -9.37
N GLY A 229 -1.87 -18.64 -8.12
CA GLY A 229 -2.08 -17.78 -6.96
C GLY A 229 -1.34 -16.45 -7.12
N ALA A 230 -0.10 -16.46 -7.62
CA ALA A 230 0.67 -15.26 -7.88
C ALA A 230 0.03 -14.46 -9.01
N TYR A 231 -0.40 -15.14 -10.09
CA TYR A 231 -1.19 -14.52 -11.14
C TYR A 231 -2.46 -13.85 -10.58
N TYR A 232 -3.23 -14.50 -9.71
CA TYR A 232 -4.40 -13.89 -9.07
C TYR A 232 -4.05 -12.74 -8.11
N LEU A 233 -2.93 -12.87 -7.40
CA LEU A 233 -2.36 -11.83 -6.54
C LEU A 233 -2.05 -10.56 -7.35
N PHE A 234 -1.50 -10.71 -8.56
CA PHE A 234 -1.09 -9.61 -9.44
C PHE A 234 -2.20 -9.14 -10.40
N ALA A 235 -3.14 -10.00 -10.78
CA ALA A 235 -4.22 -9.69 -11.73
C ALA A 235 -5.43 -8.99 -11.09
N GLY A 236 -5.33 -8.57 -9.82
CA GLY A 236 -6.36 -7.78 -9.14
C GLY A 236 -7.30 -8.57 -8.22
N GLY A 237 -6.93 -9.78 -7.82
CA GLY A 237 -7.59 -10.50 -6.73
C GLY A 237 -7.98 -11.95 -7.03
N TYR A 238 -8.28 -12.69 -5.97
CA TYR A 238 -8.79 -14.06 -6.01
C TYR A 238 -10.19 -14.11 -5.40
N ARG A 239 -11.15 -14.64 -6.15
CA ARG A 239 -12.49 -14.96 -5.63
C ARG A 239 -12.63 -16.47 -5.55
N TYR A 240 -12.92 -16.99 -4.36
CA TYR A 240 -13.31 -18.40 -4.23
C TYR A 240 -14.68 -18.55 -3.58
N ALA A 241 -15.40 -19.56 -4.06
CA ALA A 241 -16.62 -20.03 -3.44
C ALA A 241 -16.23 -21.09 -2.39
N PRO A 242 -16.55 -20.90 -1.09
CA PRO A 242 -16.14 -21.81 -0.02
C PRO A 242 -16.70 -23.23 -0.19
N HIS A 243 -17.75 -23.40 -0.98
CA HIS A 243 -18.38 -24.70 -1.29
C HIS A 243 -18.02 -25.29 -2.66
N GLY A 244 -17.08 -24.68 -3.40
CA GLY A 244 -16.64 -25.19 -4.72
C GLY A 244 -15.70 -26.40 -4.61
N LEU A 245 -15.64 -27.26 -5.64
CA LEU A 245 -14.78 -28.46 -5.67
C LEU A 245 -13.26 -28.17 -5.73
N LEU A 246 -12.86 -26.92 -6.02
CA LEU A 246 -11.46 -26.48 -6.14
C LEU A 246 -11.19 -25.33 -5.17
N VAL A 247 -11.24 -25.61 -3.86
CA VAL A 247 -10.96 -24.61 -2.82
C VAL A 247 -9.45 -24.47 -2.66
N ASN A 248 -8.88 -23.40 -3.20
CA ASN A 248 -7.50 -23.05 -2.89
C ASN A 248 -7.48 -22.21 -1.61
N ARG A 249 -7.69 -22.85 -0.44
CA ARG A 249 -7.69 -22.25 0.92
C ARG A 249 -6.37 -21.53 1.30
N PHE A 250 -5.42 -21.55 0.38
CA PHE A 250 -4.01 -21.26 0.56
C PHE A 250 -3.65 -19.79 0.37
N ALA A 251 -4.42 -19.07 -0.45
CA ALA A 251 -4.12 -17.70 -0.83
C ALA A 251 -4.67 -16.66 0.17
N THR A 252 -5.43 -17.09 1.18
CA THR A 252 -6.26 -16.21 2.01
C THR A 252 -6.02 -16.37 3.50
N LEU A 253 -4.75 -16.35 3.93
CA LEU A 253 -4.27 -16.22 5.32
C LEU A 253 -3.74 -17.52 5.96
N HIS A 254 -2.74 -17.34 6.83
CA HIS A 254 -2.05 -18.37 7.60
C HIS A 254 -2.97 -19.17 8.55
N ASP A 255 -4.17 -18.64 8.85
CA ASP A 255 -5.03 -19.07 9.97
C ASP A 255 -6.39 -19.70 9.57
N GLY A 256 -6.68 -19.92 8.29
CA GLY A 256 -7.88 -20.67 7.84
C GLY A 256 -8.87 -19.90 6.95
N ASP A 257 -10.05 -20.48 6.71
CA ASP A 257 -11.11 -19.91 5.87
C ASP A 257 -11.78 -18.71 6.57
N PRO A 258 -11.57 -17.46 6.12
CA PRO A 258 -12.11 -16.28 6.78
C PRO A 258 -13.65 -16.25 6.81
N SER A 259 -14.31 -17.00 5.93
CA SER A 259 -15.77 -17.08 5.94
C SER A 259 -16.29 -17.70 7.24
N ALA A 260 -15.58 -18.65 7.85
CA ALA A 260 -15.99 -19.29 9.10
C ALA A 260 -16.02 -18.30 10.28
N LEU A 261 -15.06 -17.37 10.31
CA LEU A 261 -15.01 -16.32 11.32
C LEU A 261 -16.19 -15.34 11.13
N VAL A 262 -16.38 -14.87 9.89
CA VAL A 262 -17.49 -13.96 9.56
C VAL A 262 -18.85 -14.62 9.80
N THR A 263 -19.05 -15.89 9.44
CA THR A 263 -20.31 -16.62 9.69
C THR A 263 -20.58 -16.74 11.18
N THR A 264 -19.57 -17.07 12.00
CA THR A 264 -19.73 -17.16 13.45
C THR A 264 -20.20 -15.84 14.05
N ARG A 265 -19.73 -14.70 13.52
CA ARG A 265 -20.18 -13.36 13.95
C ARG A 265 -21.57 -13.03 13.43
N LEU A 266 -21.86 -13.33 12.17
CA LEU A 266 -23.20 -13.09 11.60
C LEU A 266 -24.28 -13.93 12.30
N ASP A 267 -23.96 -15.16 12.73
CA ASP A 267 -24.87 -15.98 13.53
C ASP A 267 -25.26 -15.30 14.85
N GLN A 268 -24.34 -14.58 15.47
CA GLN A 268 -24.58 -13.79 16.70
C GLN A 268 -25.44 -12.55 16.43
N LEU A 269 -25.47 -12.07 15.18
CA LEU A 269 -26.23 -10.90 14.75
C LEU A 269 -27.63 -11.24 14.21
N ILE A 270 -27.98 -12.53 14.07
CA ILE A 270 -29.34 -12.92 13.68
C ILE A 270 -30.34 -12.45 14.75
N GLY A 271 -31.40 -11.77 14.30
CA GLY A 271 -32.41 -11.14 15.14
C GLY A 271 -32.04 -9.73 15.62
N GLN A 272 -30.82 -9.26 15.36
CA GLN A 272 -30.34 -7.95 15.79
C GLN A 272 -30.53 -6.88 14.71
N THR A 273 -30.62 -5.63 15.16
CA THR A 273 -30.64 -4.40 14.35
C THR A 273 -29.36 -3.59 14.62
N GLY A 274 -29.04 -2.60 13.78
CA GLY A 274 -27.88 -1.74 14.00
C GLY A 274 -27.54 -0.84 12.82
N LEU A 275 -26.48 -0.05 12.91
CA LEU A 275 -25.99 0.75 11.79
C LEU A 275 -24.92 -0.04 11.03
N THR A 276 -25.17 -0.29 9.75
CA THR A 276 -24.35 -1.00 8.74
C THR A 276 -23.28 -1.99 9.23
N PRO A 277 -23.31 -3.27 8.82
CA PRO A 277 -24.09 -3.82 7.71
C PRO A 277 -25.51 -4.20 8.10
N LEU A 278 -25.96 -3.85 9.30
CA LEU A 278 -27.35 -4.00 9.72
C LEU A 278 -28.19 -2.79 9.34
N ASP A 279 -29.51 -3.00 9.30
CA ASP A 279 -30.51 -1.94 9.26
C ASP A 279 -30.91 -1.61 10.73
N PRO A 280 -31.08 -0.33 11.10
CA PRO A 280 -31.43 0.06 12.46
C PRO A 280 -32.86 -0.32 12.87
N HIS A 281 -33.74 -0.58 11.90
CA HIS A 281 -35.16 -0.91 12.11
C HIS A 281 -35.48 -2.35 11.77
N GLN A 282 -34.73 -2.96 10.86
CA GLN A 282 -35.02 -4.29 10.35
C GLN A 282 -34.03 -5.32 10.88
N PRO A 283 -34.47 -6.30 11.68
CA PRO A 283 -33.55 -7.31 12.20
C PRO A 283 -33.03 -8.21 11.07
N LEU A 284 -31.76 -8.61 11.17
CA LEU A 284 -31.15 -9.60 10.29
C LEU A 284 -31.81 -10.96 10.51
N ILE A 285 -32.43 -11.55 9.49
CA ILE A 285 -33.07 -12.88 9.62
C ILE A 285 -32.11 -13.99 9.23
N SER A 286 -31.35 -13.79 8.16
CA SER A 286 -30.45 -14.82 7.62
C SER A 286 -29.40 -14.16 6.74
N TYR A 287 -28.34 -14.89 6.42
CA TYR A 287 -27.34 -14.44 5.47
C TYR A 287 -26.92 -15.59 4.56
N THR A 288 -26.35 -15.26 3.41
CA THR A 288 -25.74 -16.23 2.50
C THR A 288 -24.34 -15.78 2.13
N VAL A 289 -23.33 -16.60 2.43
CA VAL A 289 -21.96 -16.33 1.99
C VAL A 289 -21.84 -16.59 0.50
N ARG A 290 -21.52 -15.55 -0.27
CA ARG A 290 -21.31 -15.63 -1.73
C ARG A 290 -19.90 -16.09 -2.06
N GLY A 291 -18.93 -15.73 -1.23
CA GLY A 291 -17.54 -16.12 -1.40
C GLY A 291 -16.60 -15.20 -0.65
N VAL A 292 -15.32 -15.53 -0.72
CA VAL A 292 -14.25 -14.67 -0.21
C VAL A 292 -13.64 -13.97 -1.41
N VAL A 293 -13.51 -12.66 -1.31
CA VAL A 293 -12.85 -11.78 -2.28
C VAL A 293 -11.57 -11.30 -1.62
N SER A 294 -10.44 -11.83 -2.05
CA SER A 294 -9.14 -11.24 -1.73
C SER A 294 -8.80 -10.27 -2.84
N GLY A 295 -8.69 -8.97 -2.53
CA GLY A 295 -8.22 -8.02 -3.54
C GLY A 295 -6.70 -7.88 -3.46
N GLY A 296 -6.02 -8.08 -4.60
CA GLY A 296 -4.59 -7.76 -4.78
C GLY A 296 -3.60 -8.14 -3.66
N LEU A 297 -2.38 -7.60 -3.77
CA LEU A 297 -1.48 -7.51 -2.63
C LEU A 297 -2.01 -6.46 -1.64
N PHE A 298 -1.98 -6.76 -0.34
CA PHE A 298 -2.30 -5.85 0.76
C PHE A 298 -3.77 -5.52 1.03
N ARG A 299 -4.77 -6.07 0.33
CA ARG A 299 -6.14 -5.98 0.86
C ARG A 299 -6.40 -7.10 1.85
N THR A 300 -7.04 -6.75 2.95
CA THR A 300 -7.72 -7.72 3.80
C THR A 300 -8.70 -8.52 2.95
N PRO A 301 -8.71 -9.85 3.03
CA PRO A 301 -9.75 -10.63 2.37
C PRO A 301 -11.12 -10.23 2.92
N GLU A 302 -12.06 -9.98 2.03
CA GLU A 302 -13.43 -9.64 2.36
C GLU A 302 -14.33 -10.84 2.10
N VAL A 303 -15.27 -11.09 3.00
CA VAL A 303 -16.31 -12.10 2.82
C VAL A 303 -17.53 -11.41 2.23
N ALA A 304 -17.81 -11.68 0.96
CA ALA A 304 -19.01 -11.18 0.30
C ALA A 304 -20.22 -11.98 0.81
N VAL A 305 -21.19 -11.29 1.41
CA VAL A 305 -22.40 -11.89 1.97
C VAL A 305 -23.64 -11.15 1.50
N ASP A 306 -24.70 -11.91 1.28
CA ASP A 306 -26.04 -11.37 1.10
C ASP A 306 -26.75 -11.44 2.45
N LEU A 307 -27.03 -10.29 3.06
CA LEU A 307 -27.79 -10.17 4.30
C LEU A 307 -29.27 -10.05 3.96
N ARG A 308 -30.13 -10.82 4.62
CA ARG A 308 -31.58 -10.79 4.43
C ARG A 308 -32.26 -10.31 5.70
N PHE A 309 -33.07 -9.27 5.58
CA PHE A 309 -33.76 -8.62 6.69
C PHE A 309 -35.22 -9.04 6.80
N ALA A 310 -35.86 -8.65 7.91
CA ALA A 310 -37.24 -9.03 8.21
C ALA A 310 -38.30 -8.50 7.24
N THR A 311 -38.01 -7.43 6.52
CA THR A 311 -38.89 -6.94 5.44
C THR A 311 -38.86 -7.81 4.20
N GLY A 312 -37.90 -8.74 4.10
CA GLY A 312 -37.57 -9.47 2.88
C GLY A 312 -36.51 -8.80 2.02
N GLU A 313 -36.08 -7.57 2.34
CA GLU A 313 -34.97 -6.90 1.68
C GLU A 313 -33.67 -7.71 1.80
N THR A 314 -32.86 -7.67 0.75
CA THR A 314 -31.55 -8.34 0.71
C THR A 314 -30.49 -7.31 0.34
N GLN A 315 -29.46 -7.18 1.19
CA GLN A 315 -28.34 -6.29 0.98
C GLN A 315 -27.06 -7.08 0.73
N GLN A 316 -26.34 -6.73 -0.33
CA GLN A 316 -25.01 -7.29 -0.59
C GLN A 316 -23.96 -6.43 0.09
N VAL A 317 -23.17 -7.05 0.97
CA VAL A 317 -22.07 -6.40 1.68
C VAL A 317 -20.81 -7.24 1.59
N ALA A 318 -19.66 -6.57 1.61
CA ALA A 318 -18.36 -7.21 1.70
C ALA A 318 -17.80 -6.91 3.10
N ILE A 319 -17.52 -7.95 3.88
CA ILE A 319 -17.11 -7.83 5.28
C ILE A 319 -15.63 -8.18 5.39
N PRO A 320 -14.75 -7.23 5.75
CA PRO A 320 -13.33 -7.53 5.91
C PRO A 320 -13.11 -8.54 7.04
N ALA A 321 -12.31 -9.58 6.73
CA ALA A 321 -12.10 -10.71 7.62
C ALA A 321 -11.03 -10.49 8.69
N LEU A 322 -10.21 -9.45 8.58
CA LEU A 322 -9.27 -8.99 9.60
C LEU A 322 -9.26 -7.47 9.59
N ASP A 323 -9.71 -6.82 10.67
CA ASP A 323 -9.49 -5.39 10.83
C ASP A 323 -8.15 -5.19 11.54
N THR A 324 -7.12 -4.91 10.75
CA THR A 324 -5.73 -4.82 11.22
C THR A 324 -5.48 -3.62 12.11
N SER A 325 -6.41 -2.66 12.17
CA SER A 325 -6.13 -1.35 12.78
C SER A 325 -6.01 -1.41 14.32
N TRP A 326 -6.71 -2.31 15.01
CA TRP A 326 -6.75 -2.32 16.49
C TRP A 326 -6.84 -3.70 17.18
N GLY A 327 -6.49 -4.78 16.47
CA GLY A 327 -6.48 -6.14 17.03
C GLY A 327 -7.86 -6.80 17.18
N GLY A 328 -8.91 -6.20 16.60
CA GLY A 328 -10.20 -6.84 16.39
C GLY A 328 -10.13 -7.90 15.29
N LEU A 329 -10.75 -9.07 15.51
CA LEU A 329 -10.65 -10.20 14.58
C LEU A 329 -11.57 -10.00 13.36
N THR A 330 -12.58 -9.13 13.40
CA THR A 330 -13.35 -8.68 12.22
C THR A 330 -13.97 -7.29 12.45
N SER A 331 -14.30 -6.56 11.38
CA SER A 331 -15.11 -5.33 11.48
C SER A 331 -16.53 -5.55 12.05
N LEU A 332 -16.98 -6.79 12.28
CA LEU A 332 -18.25 -7.10 12.93
C LEU A 332 -18.13 -7.17 14.45
N ASP A 333 -16.91 -7.34 14.98
CA ASP A 333 -16.70 -7.51 16.41
C ASP A 333 -17.21 -6.29 17.19
N ASP A 334 -17.06 -5.09 16.64
CA ASP A 334 -17.56 -3.84 17.20
C ASP A 334 -19.09 -3.83 17.37
N LEU A 335 -19.83 -4.48 16.46
CA LEU A 335 -21.29 -4.60 16.54
C LEU A 335 -21.72 -5.61 17.60
N THR A 336 -20.89 -6.62 17.86
CA THR A 336 -21.14 -7.60 18.92
C THR A 336 -20.64 -7.14 20.28
N THR A 337 -19.83 -6.08 20.33
CA THR A 337 -19.27 -5.55 21.57
C THR A 337 -20.41 -5.00 22.43
N PRO A 338 -20.61 -5.53 23.65
CA PRO A 338 -21.67 -5.08 24.52
C PRO A 338 -21.59 -3.56 24.75
N HIS A 339 -22.71 -2.87 24.57
CA HIS A 339 -22.81 -1.44 24.83
C HIS A 339 -22.96 -1.17 26.34
N LEU A 340 -21.93 -1.52 27.11
CA LEU A 340 -21.94 -1.38 28.57
C LEU A 340 -21.74 0.09 28.96
N PRO A 341 -22.39 0.54 30.05
CA PRO A 341 -22.06 1.80 30.70
C PRO A 341 -20.57 1.85 31.03
N LEU A 342 -19.91 2.96 30.66
CA LEU A 342 -18.49 3.15 30.91
C LEU A 342 -18.26 4.07 32.12
N PRO A 343 -17.20 3.84 32.92
CA PRO A 343 -16.88 4.73 34.03
C PRO A 343 -16.66 6.17 33.55
N GLY A 344 -17.41 7.11 34.14
CA GLY A 344 -17.33 8.54 33.78
C GLY A 344 -18.07 8.93 32.49
N LEU A 345 -18.72 7.98 31.82
CA LEU A 345 -19.50 8.21 30.61
C LEU A 345 -20.85 7.47 30.73
N PRO A 346 -21.82 8.06 31.48
CA PRO A 346 -23.11 7.43 31.69
C PRO A 346 -23.96 7.44 30.40
N PRO A 347 -24.80 6.41 30.15
CA PRO A 347 -25.80 6.45 29.09
C PRO A 347 -26.70 7.67 29.22
N ALA A 348 -27.11 8.24 28.10
CA ALA A 348 -28.07 9.32 28.10
C ALA A 348 -29.41 8.89 28.69
N ASP A 349 -30.02 9.80 29.44
CA ASP A 349 -31.32 9.62 30.07
C ASP A 349 -32.29 10.74 29.65
N GLU A 350 -33.46 10.77 30.28
CA GLU A 350 -34.48 11.81 30.08
C GLU A 350 -34.06 13.21 30.53
N ARG A 351 -32.88 13.40 31.12
CA ARG A 351 -32.36 14.72 31.52
C ARG A 351 -31.25 15.19 30.60
N THR A 352 -30.75 14.32 29.71
CA THR A 352 -29.76 14.72 28.72
C THR A 352 -30.38 15.75 27.79
N PRO A 353 -29.79 16.96 27.63
CA PRO A 353 -30.40 18.06 26.87
C PRO A 353 -30.67 17.75 25.39
N VAL A 354 -30.00 16.73 24.87
CA VAL A 354 -30.06 16.31 23.48
C VAL A 354 -30.25 14.81 23.45
N GLN A 355 -31.22 14.36 22.67
CA GLN A 355 -31.41 12.95 22.33
C GLN A 355 -31.40 12.80 20.81
N PHE A 356 -31.07 11.59 20.36
CA PHE A 356 -31.17 11.26 18.95
C PHE A 356 -32.42 10.43 18.68
N GLY A 357 -33.18 10.90 17.70
CA GLY A 357 -34.26 10.12 17.12
C GLY A 357 -33.75 8.85 16.45
N ASP A 358 -34.68 8.17 15.80
CA ASP A 358 -34.37 6.95 15.10
C ASP A 358 -33.65 7.25 13.77
N PRO A 359 -32.50 6.59 13.51
CA PRO A 359 -31.70 6.88 12.34
C PRO A 359 -32.38 6.32 11.10
N THR A 360 -32.40 7.12 10.04
CA THR A 360 -32.94 6.72 8.74
C THR A 360 -31.84 6.73 7.69
N ALA A 361 -31.88 5.79 6.74
CA ALA A 361 -30.92 5.78 5.64
C ALA A 361 -31.01 7.10 4.86
N LEU A 362 -29.86 7.74 4.64
CA LEU A 362 -29.76 8.94 3.83
C LEU A 362 -29.73 8.52 2.36
N PRO A 363 -30.74 8.88 1.54
CA PRO A 363 -30.76 8.50 0.13
C PRO A 363 -29.70 9.29 -0.63
N VAL A 364 -28.51 8.73 -0.73
CA VAL A 364 -27.40 9.27 -1.51
C VAL A 364 -27.16 8.46 -2.77
N HIS A 365 -26.53 9.09 -3.77
CA HIS A 365 -26.07 8.37 -4.95
C HIS A 365 -25.18 7.17 -4.56
N PRO A 366 -25.30 5.98 -5.19
CA PRO A 366 -24.58 4.77 -4.78
C PRO A 366 -23.05 4.95 -4.63
N LEU A 367 -22.46 5.74 -5.53
CA LEU A 367 -21.03 6.10 -5.49
C LEU A 367 -20.62 6.78 -4.18
N VAL A 368 -21.51 7.52 -3.52
CA VAL A 368 -21.25 8.15 -2.22
C VAL A 368 -21.08 7.10 -1.13
N ALA A 369 -21.94 6.07 -1.14
CA ALA A 369 -21.79 4.95 -0.21
C ALA A 369 -20.44 4.25 -0.40
N ASP A 370 -19.98 4.10 -1.64
CA ASP A 370 -18.68 3.51 -1.95
C ASP A 370 -17.50 4.42 -1.54
N LEU A 371 -17.64 5.74 -1.69
CA LEU A 371 -16.62 6.69 -1.21
C LEU A 371 -16.45 6.66 0.31
N VAL A 372 -17.53 6.41 1.06
CA VAL A 372 -17.50 6.37 2.54
C VAL A 372 -17.13 4.98 3.08
N ARG A 373 -17.21 3.92 2.27
CA ARG A 373 -16.78 2.56 2.67
C ARG A 373 -15.27 2.43 2.92
N LEU A 374 -14.47 3.37 2.43
CA LEU A 374 -13.02 3.20 2.37
C LEU A 374 -12.33 3.73 3.63
N GLY A 375 -12.32 2.97 4.73
CA GLY A 375 -11.30 3.13 5.78
C GLY A 375 -11.68 2.61 7.17
N GLY A 376 -10.69 2.04 7.87
CA GLY A 376 -10.80 1.55 9.26
C GLY A 376 -10.17 2.48 10.32
N GLU A 377 -9.49 3.56 9.94
CA GLU A 377 -8.76 4.40 10.90
C GLU A 377 -9.71 5.21 11.84
N PRO A 378 -9.34 5.45 13.11
CA PRO A 378 -10.19 6.08 14.13
C PRO A 378 -10.19 7.63 14.11
N MET A 379 -9.80 8.28 13.00
CA MET A 379 -9.81 9.76 12.89
C MET A 379 -10.63 10.25 11.70
N GLN A 380 -11.77 9.61 11.44
CA GLN A 380 -12.55 9.82 10.21
C GLN A 380 -13.64 10.88 10.30
N ALA A 381 -13.95 11.46 11.47
CA ALA A 381 -14.98 12.51 11.53
C ALA A 381 -14.68 13.70 10.59
N THR A 382 -13.41 13.92 10.25
CA THR A 382 -13.00 14.97 9.28
C THR A 382 -13.12 14.56 7.81
N ARG A 383 -13.29 13.27 7.50
CA ARG A 383 -13.40 12.77 6.12
C ARG A 383 -14.72 13.12 5.48
N VAL A 384 -15.81 13.07 6.23
CA VAL A 384 -17.16 13.42 5.74
C VAL A 384 -17.62 14.65 6.50
N ARG A 385 -17.78 15.76 5.78
CA ARG A 385 -18.19 17.04 6.37
C ARG A 385 -19.41 17.59 5.65
N TRP A 386 -20.40 18.05 6.41
CA TRP A 386 -21.50 18.83 5.87
C TRP A 386 -21.00 20.12 5.23
N ALA A 387 -21.56 20.46 4.07
CA ALA A 387 -21.59 21.83 3.61
C ALA A 387 -22.37 22.69 4.63
N PRO A 388 -21.96 23.93 4.93
CA PRO A 388 -22.65 24.81 5.89
C PRO A 388 -24.15 25.01 5.62
N ASN A 389 -24.59 24.94 4.36
CA ASN A 389 -26.00 24.99 3.99
C ASN A 389 -26.77 23.67 4.18
N GLY A 390 -26.09 22.57 4.55
CA GLY A 390 -26.66 21.25 4.77
C GLY A 390 -27.08 20.50 3.50
N GLN A 391 -26.72 20.96 2.30
CA GLN A 391 -27.20 20.41 1.02
C GLN A 391 -26.20 19.46 0.33
N ALA A 392 -24.97 19.40 0.80
CA ALA A 392 -23.93 18.53 0.25
C ALA A 392 -23.00 18.02 1.35
N LEU A 393 -22.25 16.97 1.02
CA LEU A 393 -21.16 16.43 1.81
C LEU A 393 -19.84 16.65 1.06
N LEU A 394 -18.81 17.01 1.79
CA LEU A 394 -17.43 16.95 1.35
C LEU A 394 -16.82 15.65 1.85
N ILE A 395 -16.30 14.83 0.94
CA ILE A 395 -15.80 13.49 1.22
C ILE A 395 -14.35 13.42 0.77
N ARG A 396 -13.45 13.17 1.73
CA ARG A 396 -12.03 12.94 1.49
C ARG A 396 -11.74 11.44 1.45
N THR A 397 -11.14 10.97 0.37
CA THR A 397 -10.60 9.60 0.27
C THR A 397 -9.08 9.64 0.27
N ASP A 398 -8.47 8.88 1.18
CA ASP A 398 -7.04 8.96 1.45
C ASP A 398 -6.20 8.10 0.47
N SER A 399 -4.99 8.56 0.15
CA SER A 399 -4.06 7.88 -0.75
C SER A 399 -3.44 6.62 -0.17
N ASP A 400 -3.29 6.50 1.14
CA ASP A 400 -2.66 5.30 1.74
C ASP A 400 -3.49 4.03 1.52
N LEU A 401 -4.72 4.21 1.04
CA LEU A 401 -5.61 3.18 0.56
C LEU A 401 -5.39 2.84 -0.92
N MET A 402 -4.22 3.16 -1.52
CA MET A 402 -3.86 2.94 -2.94
C MET A 402 -4.14 1.52 -3.47
N ALA A 403 -4.36 0.54 -2.58
CA ALA A 403 -4.73 -0.81 -2.96
C ALA A 403 -6.24 -1.10 -2.99
N LEU A 404 -7.14 -0.29 -2.38
CA LEU A 404 -8.41 -0.77 -1.82
C LEU A 404 -9.70 -0.50 -2.62
N ALA A 405 -9.71 0.31 -3.68
CA ALA A 405 -10.91 0.50 -4.53
C ALA A 405 -10.58 0.88 -5.97
N PRO A 406 -11.50 0.66 -6.93
CA PRO A 406 -11.41 1.27 -8.27
C PRO A 406 -11.57 2.80 -8.23
N LEU A 407 -11.95 3.36 -7.07
CA LEU A 407 -12.11 4.80 -6.90
C LEU A 407 -10.76 5.45 -6.72
N GLU A 408 -10.48 6.44 -7.58
CA GLU A 408 -9.28 7.25 -7.43
C GLU A 408 -9.33 8.02 -6.09
N PRO A 409 -8.26 7.97 -5.28
CA PRO A 409 -8.10 8.86 -4.13
C PRO A 409 -8.34 10.32 -4.52
N GLY A 410 -9.04 11.06 -3.66
CA GLY A 410 -9.61 12.33 -4.07
C GLY A 410 -10.36 13.09 -3.00
N LEU A 411 -10.59 14.36 -3.31
CA LEU A 411 -11.59 15.18 -2.63
C LEU A 411 -12.86 15.22 -3.49
N TRP A 412 -14.00 14.92 -2.90
CA TRP A 412 -15.29 14.79 -3.59
C TRP A 412 -16.34 15.66 -2.94
N VAL A 413 -17.23 16.25 -3.74
CA VAL A 413 -18.47 16.87 -3.26
C VAL A 413 -19.65 16.01 -3.69
N ALA A 414 -20.41 15.55 -2.71
CA ALA A 414 -21.58 14.70 -2.89
C ALA A 414 -22.85 15.51 -2.56
N PRO A 415 -23.66 15.90 -3.55
CA PRO A 415 -24.92 16.58 -3.27
C PRO A 415 -25.92 15.60 -2.65
N LEU A 416 -26.81 16.11 -1.80
CA LEU A 416 -27.81 15.30 -1.09
C LEU A 416 -29.17 15.25 -1.79
N ASP A 417 -29.27 15.84 -2.98
CA ASP A 417 -30.43 15.74 -3.86
C ASP A 417 -30.44 14.47 -4.73
N GLY A 418 -29.49 13.55 -4.48
CA GLY A 418 -29.30 12.32 -5.25
C GLY A 418 -28.41 12.47 -6.49
N GLY A 419 -27.91 13.69 -6.77
CA GLY A 419 -26.93 13.92 -7.82
C GLY A 419 -25.64 13.11 -7.64
N ALA A 420 -24.96 12.82 -8.75
CA ALA A 420 -23.67 12.11 -8.70
C ALA A 420 -22.60 12.96 -8.00
N PRO A 421 -21.73 12.36 -7.18
CA PRO A 421 -20.64 13.11 -6.54
C PRO A 421 -19.62 13.57 -7.60
N THR A 422 -19.08 14.78 -7.40
CA THR A 422 -18.10 15.39 -8.29
C THR A 422 -16.72 15.39 -7.62
N LYS A 423 -15.70 14.88 -8.31
CA LYS A 423 -14.31 14.95 -7.85
C LYS A 423 -13.79 16.38 -8.03
N LEU A 424 -13.34 17.01 -6.96
CA LEU A 424 -12.72 18.34 -6.99
C LEU A 424 -11.21 18.26 -7.20
N ALA A 425 -10.56 17.29 -6.56
CA ALA A 425 -9.11 17.16 -6.55
C ALA A 425 -8.64 15.72 -6.36
N GLY A 426 -7.34 15.48 -6.54
CA GLY A 426 -6.66 14.25 -6.08
C GLY A 426 -6.62 14.15 -4.56
N ALA A 427 -5.73 13.30 -4.04
CA ALA A 427 -5.58 13.14 -2.58
C ALA A 427 -5.21 14.47 -1.90
N VAL A 428 -5.87 14.76 -0.79
CA VAL A 428 -5.67 15.98 0.03
C VAL A 428 -5.47 15.59 1.48
N ILE A 429 -4.83 16.46 2.25
CA ILE A 429 -4.54 16.27 3.68
C ILE A 429 -5.72 16.69 4.53
N ASP A 430 -6.31 17.85 4.26
CA ASP A 430 -7.53 18.33 4.89
C ASP A 430 -8.31 19.15 3.87
N ALA A 431 -9.61 19.33 4.13
CA ALA A 431 -10.45 20.21 3.34
C ALA A 431 -11.56 20.83 4.19
N ARG A 432 -11.90 22.08 3.88
CA ARG A 432 -12.84 22.90 4.63
C ARG A 432 -13.78 23.65 3.69
N TRP A 433 -15.03 23.77 4.10
CA TRP A 433 -15.99 24.65 3.44
C TRP A 433 -15.77 26.10 3.85
N SER A 434 -15.96 27.01 2.90
CA SER A 434 -16.33 28.40 3.19
C SER A 434 -17.72 28.47 3.79
N ALA A 435 -17.98 29.51 4.59
CA ALA A 435 -19.24 29.67 5.32
C ALA A 435 -20.48 29.74 4.40
N ASP A 436 -20.34 30.23 3.17
CA ASP A 436 -21.42 30.33 2.19
C ASP A 436 -21.63 29.04 1.35
N SER A 437 -20.83 27.99 1.62
CA SER A 437 -20.84 26.71 0.89
C SER A 437 -20.48 26.82 -0.61
N ARG A 438 -19.89 27.92 -1.08
CA ARG A 438 -19.53 28.12 -2.50
C ARG A 438 -18.10 27.76 -2.82
N THR A 439 -17.22 27.89 -1.83
CA THR A 439 -15.79 27.58 -1.97
C THR A 439 -15.39 26.44 -1.04
N VAL A 440 -14.56 25.54 -1.55
CA VAL A 440 -13.87 24.52 -0.75
C VAL A 440 -12.38 24.85 -0.73
N VAL A 441 -11.77 24.90 0.45
CA VAL A 441 -10.31 25.02 0.61
C VAL A 441 -9.74 23.65 0.90
N ALA A 442 -8.71 23.24 0.18
CA ALA A 442 -8.03 21.97 0.39
C ALA A 442 -6.52 22.15 0.57
N LEU A 443 -5.92 21.27 1.36
CA LEU A 443 -4.47 21.16 1.50
C LEU A 443 -3.95 19.97 0.70
N HIS A 444 -2.96 20.19 -0.16
CA HIS A 444 -2.32 19.16 -0.96
C HIS A 444 -0.93 18.87 -0.45
N TRP A 445 -0.49 17.61 -0.59
CA TRP A 445 0.92 17.26 -0.47
C TRP A 445 1.71 17.96 -1.58
N SER A 446 2.65 18.82 -1.22
CA SER A 446 3.61 19.42 -2.17
C SER A 446 4.98 18.76 -2.02
N ASP A 447 5.49 18.69 -0.79
CA ASP A 447 6.66 17.90 -0.43
C ASP A 447 6.51 17.34 1.01
N ALA A 448 7.57 16.77 1.57
CA ALA A 448 7.53 16.16 2.90
C ALA A 448 7.31 17.16 4.04
N ARG A 449 7.50 18.48 3.83
CA ARG A 449 7.43 19.52 4.86
C ARG A 449 6.39 20.61 4.57
N GLN A 450 6.01 20.77 3.31
CA GLN A 450 5.17 21.86 2.84
C GLN A 450 3.94 21.33 2.13
N HIS A 451 2.82 21.98 2.39
CA HIS A 451 1.52 21.65 1.86
C HIS A 451 0.98 22.85 1.09
N GLN A 452 0.45 22.61 -0.10
CA GLN A 452 -0.13 23.67 -0.92
C GLN A 452 -1.60 23.88 -0.52
N ILE A 453 -2.00 25.14 -0.34
CA ILE A 453 -3.39 25.52 -0.04
C ILE A 453 -4.06 25.95 -1.34
N THR A 454 -5.16 25.27 -1.70
CA THR A 454 -5.93 25.56 -2.91
C THR A 454 -7.39 25.81 -2.57
N SER A 455 -7.98 26.87 -3.11
CA SER A 455 -9.43 27.10 -3.11
C SER A 455 -10.07 26.62 -4.40
N TYR A 456 -11.25 26.03 -4.30
CA TYR A 456 -12.09 25.55 -5.38
C TYR A 456 -13.44 26.27 -5.31
N ASP A 457 -13.72 27.13 -6.29
CA ASP A 457 -15.04 27.73 -6.47
C ASP A 457 -15.96 26.74 -7.19
N LEU A 458 -17.02 26.30 -6.52
CA LEU A 458 -17.89 25.24 -7.03
C LEU A 458 -18.83 25.71 -8.13
N ALA A 459 -19.12 27.00 -8.22
CA ALA A 459 -20.00 27.55 -9.24
C ALA A 459 -19.28 27.69 -10.59
N THR A 460 -18.01 28.07 -10.56
CA THR A 460 -17.18 28.31 -11.74
C THR A 460 -16.26 27.15 -12.09
N GLY A 461 -16.05 26.22 -11.15
CA GLY A 461 -15.06 25.14 -11.25
C GLY A 461 -13.61 25.63 -11.19
N ARG A 462 -13.38 26.91 -10.85
CA ARG A 462 -12.05 27.51 -10.82
C ARG A 462 -11.30 27.06 -9.57
N ALA A 463 -10.10 26.53 -9.76
CA ALA A 463 -9.14 26.28 -8.70
C ALA A 463 -8.09 27.40 -8.64
N GLN A 464 -7.66 27.79 -7.44
CA GLN A 464 -6.63 28.79 -7.24
C GLN A 464 -5.75 28.45 -6.04
N ILE A 465 -4.43 28.56 -6.23
CA ILE A 465 -3.44 28.42 -5.15
C ILE A 465 -3.50 29.69 -4.29
N LEU A 466 -3.73 29.51 -3.00
CA LEU A 466 -3.78 30.59 -2.01
C LEU A 466 -2.45 30.76 -1.29
N GLY A 467 -1.65 29.70 -1.14
CA GLY A 467 -0.37 29.75 -0.44
C GLY A 467 0.19 28.36 -0.14
N SER A 468 1.14 28.30 0.78
CA SER A 468 1.68 27.07 1.34
C SER A 468 1.72 27.12 2.86
N THR A 469 1.76 25.96 3.51
CA THR A 469 1.81 25.81 4.97
C THR A 469 2.63 24.60 5.34
N ASP A 470 3.37 24.71 6.44
CA ASP A 470 4.05 23.57 7.08
C ASP A 470 3.12 22.72 7.98
N ARG A 471 1.80 22.99 7.95
CA ARG A 471 0.78 22.32 8.78
C ARG A 471 -0.25 21.56 7.98
N SER A 472 -0.74 20.49 8.59
CA SER A 472 -1.83 19.65 8.09
C SER A 472 -3.23 20.21 8.37
N GLY A 473 -3.36 21.47 8.81
CA GLY A 473 -4.65 22.08 9.13
C GLY A 473 -4.73 23.57 8.79
N VAL A 474 -5.90 24.00 8.33
CA VAL A 474 -6.25 25.42 8.10
C VAL A 474 -7.60 25.74 8.73
N ALA A 475 -7.84 27.02 9.00
CA ALA A 475 -9.15 27.52 9.43
C ALA A 475 -9.75 28.43 8.34
N VAL A 476 -11.03 28.23 8.03
CA VAL A 476 -11.76 29.08 7.08
C VAL A 476 -12.80 29.88 7.86
N VAL A 477 -12.68 31.21 7.84
CA VAL A 477 -13.59 32.12 8.56
C VAL A 477 -13.95 33.28 7.63
N GLY A 478 -15.24 33.46 7.41
CA GLY A 478 -15.75 34.42 6.41
C GLY A 478 -15.24 34.09 5.00
N ASP A 479 -14.66 35.09 4.36
CA ASP A 479 -14.06 35.05 3.02
C ASP A 479 -12.54 34.84 3.03
N HIS A 480 -12.00 34.36 4.16
CA HIS A 480 -10.55 34.15 4.34
C HIS A 480 -10.22 32.73 4.82
N VAL A 481 -9.03 32.27 4.44
CA VAL A 481 -8.34 31.13 5.06
C VAL A 481 -7.20 31.65 5.92
N TYR A 482 -7.05 31.05 7.11
CA TYR A 482 -5.97 31.28 8.06
C TYR A 482 -5.12 30.01 8.15
N PHE A 483 -3.81 30.17 8.16
CA PHE A 483 -2.85 29.08 8.22
C PHE A 483 -1.56 29.50 8.91
N LEU A 484 -0.81 28.52 9.39
CA LEU A 484 0.51 28.72 9.98
C LEU A 484 1.58 28.26 9.00
N ASP A 485 2.65 29.01 8.86
CA ASP A 485 3.81 28.60 8.07
C ASP A 485 5.07 29.15 8.74
N GLU A 486 6.00 28.28 9.11
CA GLU A 486 7.25 28.60 9.80
C GLU A 486 7.06 29.48 11.05
N GLY A 487 6.04 29.13 11.85
CA GLY A 487 5.69 29.89 13.07
C GLY A 487 5.13 31.28 12.79
N VAL A 488 4.68 31.57 11.57
CA VAL A 488 4.01 32.81 11.20
C VAL A 488 2.55 32.51 10.90
N LEU A 489 1.66 33.33 11.45
CA LEU A 489 0.24 33.32 11.11
C LEU A 489 0.01 34.14 9.83
N TRP A 490 -0.62 33.49 8.87
CA TRP A 490 -0.99 34.07 7.59
C TRP A 490 -2.50 34.04 7.39
N ARG A 491 -2.96 34.95 6.53
CA ARG A 491 -4.34 35.02 6.05
C ARG A 491 -4.34 35.23 4.55
N ALA A 492 -5.15 34.47 3.82
CA ALA A 492 -5.37 34.67 2.39
C ALA A 492 -6.87 34.79 2.09
N ALA A 493 -7.24 35.71 1.20
CA ALA A 493 -8.61 35.82 0.73
C ALA A 493 -8.97 34.64 -0.18
N LEU A 494 -10.17 34.08 -0.03
CA LEU A 494 -10.64 32.95 -0.84
C LEU A 494 -10.81 33.31 -2.33
N ALA A 495 -11.08 34.59 -2.62
CA ALA A 495 -11.13 35.12 -3.98
C ALA A 495 -9.73 35.22 -4.63
N GLY A 496 -8.66 34.95 -3.88
CA GLY A 496 -7.28 35.07 -4.32
C GLY A 496 -6.58 36.36 -3.86
N GLY A 497 -5.31 36.47 -4.24
CA GLY A 497 -4.43 37.56 -3.83
C GLY A 497 -3.17 37.02 -3.16
N ALA A 498 -2.24 37.91 -2.81
CA ALA A 498 -1.08 37.53 -2.02
C ALA A 498 -1.50 37.30 -0.55
N PRO A 499 -1.05 36.22 0.11
CA PRO A 499 -1.22 36.05 1.54
C PRO A 499 -0.70 37.24 2.35
N GLU A 500 -1.47 37.64 3.33
CA GLU A 500 -1.11 38.66 4.31
C GLU A 500 -0.49 38.00 5.53
N ARG A 501 0.68 38.48 5.92
CA ARG A 501 1.33 38.12 7.17
C ARG A 501 0.67 38.88 8.33
N LEU A 502 0.06 38.16 9.25
CA LEU A 502 -0.64 38.77 10.39
C LEU A 502 0.28 38.90 11.62
N ALA A 503 0.92 37.81 12.03
CA ALA A 503 1.68 37.76 13.27
C ALA A 503 2.80 36.71 13.26
N ALA A 504 3.86 36.96 14.01
CA ALA A 504 4.84 35.93 14.35
C ALA A 504 4.42 35.22 15.64
N LEU A 505 4.31 33.89 15.58
CA LEU A 505 3.97 32.99 16.67
C LEU A 505 5.12 31.99 16.83
N PRO A 506 6.30 32.41 17.34
CA PRO A 506 7.50 31.57 17.34
C PRO A 506 7.35 30.26 18.14
N ASP A 507 6.43 30.24 19.11
CA ASP A 507 6.12 29.02 19.89
C ASP A 507 5.17 28.04 19.16
N ALA A 508 4.65 28.42 17.98
CA ALA A 508 3.97 27.52 17.08
C ALA A 508 5.02 26.70 16.31
N ASP A 509 5.75 25.84 17.01
CA ASP A 509 6.82 24.99 16.44
C ASP A 509 6.28 24.09 15.32
N ALA A 510 7.04 23.97 14.22
CA ALA A 510 6.79 23.10 13.06
C ALA A 510 6.82 21.61 13.44
N PHE A 511 5.83 21.19 14.22
CA PHE A 511 5.63 19.81 14.58
C PHE A 511 4.85 19.11 13.47
N TYR A 512 5.35 17.96 13.01
CA TYR A 512 4.76 17.08 11.99
C TYR A 512 3.44 16.39 12.40
N GLY A 513 2.74 16.90 13.42
CA GLY A 513 1.44 16.39 13.85
C GLY A 513 0.30 17.20 13.23
N MET A 514 -0.94 16.69 13.37
CA MET A 514 -2.15 17.45 13.06
C MET A 514 -2.14 18.80 13.80
N GLY A 515 -1.76 19.85 13.08
CA GLY A 515 -1.55 21.18 13.63
C GLY A 515 -2.90 21.83 13.87
N ALA A 516 -3.45 21.65 15.08
CA ALA A 516 -4.71 22.27 15.42
C ALA A 516 -4.58 23.80 15.42
N LEU A 517 -5.25 24.42 14.44
CA LEU A 517 -5.46 25.84 14.32
C LEU A 517 -6.96 26.07 14.30
N ALA A 518 -7.47 26.88 15.23
CA ALA A 518 -8.86 27.25 15.28
C ALA A 518 -9.00 28.76 15.45
N VAL A 519 -9.68 29.39 14.51
CA VAL A 519 -9.96 30.83 14.52
C VAL A 519 -11.41 31.04 14.93
N ALA A 520 -11.65 31.99 15.83
CA ALA A 520 -13.00 32.33 16.26
C ALA A 520 -13.86 32.81 15.08
N PRO A 521 -15.20 32.65 15.12
CA PRO A 521 -16.08 33.01 14.00
C PRO A 521 -16.01 34.47 13.53
N ASP A 522 -15.62 35.40 14.41
CA ASP A 522 -15.38 36.81 14.06
C ASP A 522 -13.98 37.09 13.55
N GLY A 523 -13.10 36.10 13.53
CA GLY A 523 -11.73 36.22 13.09
C GLY A 523 -10.78 36.86 14.10
N GLU A 524 -11.20 37.25 15.30
CA GLU A 524 -10.36 38.07 16.21
C GLU A 524 -9.49 37.27 17.19
N ARG A 525 -9.77 35.98 17.36
CA ARG A 525 -9.11 35.10 18.33
C ARG A 525 -8.62 33.84 17.67
N ILE A 526 -7.44 33.40 18.06
CA ILE A 526 -6.74 32.29 17.42
C ILE A 526 -6.22 31.36 18.50
N ALA A 527 -6.78 30.16 18.54
CA ALA A 527 -6.32 29.06 19.35
C ALA A 527 -5.42 28.15 18.50
N TYR A 528 -4.24 27.83 19.00
CA TYR A 528 -3.28 26.97 18.32
C TYR A 528 -2.45 26.16 19.31
N ARG A 529 -1.87 25.07 18.82
CA ARG A 529 -0.91 24.29 19.61
C ARG A 529 0.45 24.97 19.65
N CYS A 530 1.00 25.15 20.85
CA CYS A 530 2.34 25.70 21.06
C CYS A 530 3.19 24.71 21.91
N GLY A 531 4.03 23.93 21.24
CA GLY A 531 4.70 22.78 21.87
C GLY A 531 3.71 21.69 22.33
N SER A 532 3.69 21.38 23.63
CA SER A 532 2.68 20.51 24.26
C SER A 532 1.51 21.29 24.88
N ASP A 533 1.50 22.61 24.76
CA ASP A 533 0.50 23.48 25.37
C ASP A 533 -0.52 23.97 24.34
N LEU A 534 -1.58 24.60 24.85
CA LEU A 534 -2.53 25.37 24.07
C LEU A 534 -2.21 26.85 24.25
N CYS A 535 -2.04 27.56 23.14
CA CYS A 535 -1.91 29.02 23.13
C CYS A 535 -3.14 29.67 22.51
N LEU A 536 -3.52 30.81 23.06
CA LEU A 536 -4.57 31.67 22.55
C LEU A 536 -4.00 33.06 22.34
N THR A 537 -4.23 33.62 21.17
CA THR A 537 -3.71 34.92 20.76
C THR A 537 -4.79 35.74 20.05
N ASP A 538 -4.59 37.05 19.95
CA ASP A 538 -5.33 37.87 18.98
C ASP A 538 -4.66 37.78 17.59
N VAL A 539 -5.30 38.34 16.56
CA VAL A 539 -4.77 38.30 15.18
C VAL A 539 -3.45 39.04 15.01
N GLN A 540 -3.11 39.94 15.94
CA GLN A 540 -1.83 40.65 15.96
C GLN A 540 -0.72 39.82 16.64
N GLY A 541 -1.03 38.62 17.13
CA GLY A 541 -0.07 37.72 17.76
C GLY A 541 0.18 38.01 19.23
N ARG A 542 -0.58 38.89 19.87
CA ARG A 542 -0.45 39.12 21.31
C ARG A 542 -1.05 37.92 22.05
N LEU A 543 -0.17 37.14 22.67
CA LEU A 543 -0.53 36.02 23.53
C LEU A 543 -1.47 36.49 24.65
N LEU A 544 -2.68 35.93 24.66
CA LEU A 544 -3.72 36.20 25.66
C LEU A 544 -3.63 35.18 26.80
N THR A 545 -3.54 33.90 26.45
CA THR A 545 -3.32 32.83 27.40
C THR A 545 -2.42 31.74 26.84
N ARG A 546 -1.71 31.07 27.74
CA ARG A 546 -1.02 29.80 27.49
C ARG A 546 -1.46 28.82 28.56
N LEU A 547 -2.14 27.78 28.13
CA LEU A 547 -2.61 26.72 29.02
C LEU A 547 -1.67 25.53 28.95
N ALA A 548 -0.96 25.28 30.06
CA ALA A 548 -0.16 24.09 30.23
C ALA A 548 -1.04 22.85 30.28
N LEU A 549 -0.81 21.90 29.38
CA LEU A 549 -1.62 20.67 29.33
C LEU A 549 -1.03 19.51 30.13
N GLY A 550 0.22 19.65 30.59
CA GLY A 550 0.90 18.66 31.43
C GLY A 550 1.44 17.46 30.65
N PHE A 551 1.50 17.53 29.32
CA PHE A 551 2.13 16.52 28.48
C PHE A 551 3.59 16.88 28.22
N ALA A 552 4.44 15.85 28.10
CA ALA A 552 5.80 16.06 27.65
C ALA A 552 5.78 16.75 26.28
N ALA A 553 6.64 17.76 26.09
CA ALA A 553 6.86 18.32 24.78
C ALA A 553 7.21 17.15 23.85
N PRO A 554 6.52 16.98 22.71
CA PRO A 554 6.93 15.94 21.78
C PRO A 554 8.38 16.27 21.38
N GLN A 555 9.28 15.29 21.48
CA GLN A 555 10.66 15.52 21.12
C GLN A 555 10.70 15.99 19.67
N ALA A 556 11.22 17.20 19.43
CA ALA A 556 11.38 17.72 18.09
C ALA A 556 12.17 16.68 17.30
N LEU A 557 11.64 16.25 16.15
CA LEU A 557 12.33 15.35 15.22
C LEU A 557 13.55 16.10 14.68
N ALA A 558 14.64 16.09 15.45
CA ALA A 558 15.94 16.55 14.99
C ALA A 558 16.36 15.61 13.85
N SER A 559 16.16 16.07 12.61
CA SER A 559 16.80 15.58 11.38
C SER A 559 16.97 14.05 11.26
N SER A 560 15.94 13.37 10.72
CA SER A 560 15.96 12.10 9.95
C SER A 560 16.77 10.88 10.45
N THR A 561 17.45 10.90 11.60
CA THR A 561 18.20 9.76 12.11
C THR A 561 17.46 9.16 13.28
N ALA A 562 16.60 8.19 12.97
CA ALA A 562 15.82 7.36 13.89
C ALA A 562 14.85 8.17 14.78
N PHE A 563 13.69 7.58 15.08
CA PHE A 563 12.89 8.00 16.22
C PHE A 563 13.78 7.89 17.46
N ALA A 564 14.40 8.99 17.89
CA ALA A 564 15.02 9.04 19.19
C ALA A 564 13.87 8.83 20.18
N ALA A 565 13.81 7.61 20.73
CA ALA A 565 12.79 7.25 21.70
C ALA A 565 12.82 8.32 22.81
N SER A 566 11.64 8.77 23.22
CA SER A 566 11.48 9.55 24.44
C SER A 566 12.41 8.99 25.53
N THR A 567 13.13 9.86 26.24
CA THR A 567 14.03 9.44 27.34
C THR A 567 13.28 8.69 28.44
N ASP A 568 11.96 8.85 28.50
CA ASP A 568 11.03 7.90 29.11
C ASP A 568 10.03 7.40 28.05
N PRO A 569 10.17 6.16 27.53
CA PRO A 569 9.20 5.60 26.58
C PRO A 569 7.78 5.49 27.14
N ASN A 570 7.60 5.70 28.46
CA ASN A 570 6.30 5.74 29.12
C ASN A 570 5.77 7.17 29.36
N ALA A 571 6.48 8.23 28.96
CA ALA A 571 5.93 9.58 29.10
C ALA A 571 4.74 9.74 28.13
N PRO A 572 3.54 10.09 28.63
CA PRO A 572 2.36 10.20 27.77
C PRO A 572 2.57 11.29 26.73
N SER A 573 2.48 10.91 25.45
CA SER A 573 2.47 11.86 24.34
C SER A 573 1.03 12.12 23.90
N LEU A 574 0.74 13.37 23.53
CA LEU A 574 -0.55 13.75 22.96
C LEU A 574 -0.74 13.05 21.62
N TRP A 575 -1.74 12.17 21.55
CA TRP A 575 -2.16 11.51 20.31
C TRP A 575 -3.12 12.41 19.54
N SER A 576 -4.15 12.93 20.22
CA SER A 576 -5.15 13.82 19.63
C SER A 576 -5.18 15.17 20.35
N PHE A 577 -5.36 16.22 19.56
CA PHE A 577 -5.48 17.60 20.04
C PHE A 577 -6.43 18.29 19.07
N GLU A 578 -7.67 18.46 19.50
CA GLU A 578 -8.74 18.97 18.64
C GLU A 578 -9.36 20.21 19.23
N LEU A 579 -9.57 21.23 18.39
CA LEU A 579 -10.07 22.54 18.79
C LEU A 579 -11.37 22.87 18.05
N ALA A 580 -12.33 23.45 18.77
CA ALA A 580 -13.51 24.04 18.16
C ALA A 580 -14.04 25.25 18.93
N TRP A 581 -14.26 26.35 18.22
CA TRP A 581 -14.95 27.52 18.75
C TRP A 581 -16.47 27.32 18.77
N SER A 582 -17.12 27.87 19.80
CA SER A 582 -18.58 27.99 19.80
C SER A 582 -19.04 28.90 18.66
N PRO A 583 -20.28 28.74 18.14
CA PRO A 583 -20.78 29.54 17.03
C PRO A 583 -20.80 31.06 17.30
N ASP A 584 -20.92 31.46 18.57
CA ASP A 584 -20.90 32.85 19.02
C ASP A 584 -19.48 33.39 19.32
N GLY A 585 -18.45 32.54 19.22
CA GLY A 585 -17.06 32.90 19.51
C GLY A 585 -16.79 33.29 20.98
N GLN A 586 -17.70 32.99 21.91
CA GLN A 586 -17.53 33.33 23.34
C GLN A 586 -16.83 32.23 24.13
N GLN A 587 -16.77 31.02 23.58
CA GLN A 587 -16.13 29.87 24.21
C GLN A 587 -15.41 29.04 23.16
N PHE A 588 -14.47 28.22 23.61
CA PHE A 588 -13.92 27.17 22.77
C PHE A 588 -13.65 25.91 23.58
N ALA A 589 -13.69 24.79 22.87
CA ALA A 589 -13.42 23.48 23.42
C ALA A 589 -12.07 22.97 22.89
N LEU A 590 -11.31 22.37 23.80
CA LEU A 590 -10.12 21.58 23.51
C LEU A 590 -10.39 20.13 23.95
N ALA A 591 -10.40 19.20 23.00
CA ALA A 591 -10.43 17.77 23.27
C ALA A 591 -9.02 17.18 23.10
N THR A 592 -8.58 16.38 24.06
CA THR A 592 -7.25 15.76 24.04
C THR A 592 -7.32 14.30 24.49
N ALA A 593 -6.57 13.42 23.82
CA ALA A 593 -6.27 12.08 24.30
C ALA A 593 -4.76 11.79 24.18
N ALA A 594 -4.23 11.00 25.10
CA ALA A 594 -2.83 10.60 25.10
C ALA A 594 -2.65 9.13 24.66
N THR A 595 -1.43 8.77 24.28
CA THR A 595 -1.06 7.46 23.72
C THR A 595 -1.06 6.30 24.72
N ASP A 596 -0.99 6.56 26.04
CA ASP A 596 -0.93 5.50 27.05
C ASP A 596 -2.28 5.28 27.76
N LEU A 597 -2.41 4.13 28.43
CA LEU A 597 -3.61 3.74 29.19
C LEU A 597 -3.90 4.67 30.40
N ARG A 598 -3.05 5.68 30.67
CA ARG A 598 -3.24 6.67 31.74
C ARG A 598 -3.82 7.98 31.21
N GLY A 599 -3.64 8.28 29.93
CA GLY A 599 -4.15 9.48 29.25
C GLY A 599 -5.64 9.41 28.96
N ARG A 600 -6.48 9.41 30.00
CA ARG A 600 -7.93 9.50 29.84
C ARG A 600 -8.30 10.66 28.91
N PRO A 601 -9.17 10.47 27.93
CA PRO A 601 -9.58 11.56 27.07
C PRO A 601 -10.28 12.63 27.91
N THR A 602 -9.88 13.88 27.71
CA THR A 602 -10.44 15.04 28.43
C THR A 602 -10.89 16.10 27.46
N MET A 603 -11.95 16.80 27.83
CA MET A 603 -12.37 18.05 27.22
C MET A 603 -12.17 19.21 28.19
N ARG A 604 -11.65 20.31 27.69
CA ARG A 604 -11.57 21.58 28.40
C ARG A 604 -12.46 22.58 27.69
N ILE A 605 -13.36 23.22 28.43
CA ILE A 605 -14.13 24.37 27.95
C ILE A 605 -13.47 25.62 28.48
N LEU A 606 -13.13 26.53 27.59
CA LEU A 606 -12.47 27.79 27.90
C LEU A 606 -13.35 28.97 27.46
N SER A 607 -13.23 30.09 28.15
CA SER A 607 -13.78 31.36 27.68
C SER A 607 -13.02 31.86 26.44
N ARG A 608 -13.59 32.86 25.78
CA ARG A 608 -12.96 33.60 24.67
C ARG A 608 -11.57 34.15 24.99
N ASP A 609 -11.31 34.47 26.25
CA ASP A 609 -10.01 34.99 26.70
C ASP A 609 -9.14 33.89 27.33
N GLY A 610 -9.60 32.64 27.28
CA GLY A 610 -8.83 31.45 27.66
C GLY A 610 -8.89 31.08 29.13
N GLU A 611 -9.85 31.62 29.88
CA GLU A 611 -10.11 31.16 31.24
C GLU A 611 -10.75 29.77 31.19
N MET A 612 -10.19 28.80 31.91
CA MET A 612 -10.78 27.47 32.01
C MET A 612 -12.12 27.53 32.76
N ARG A 613 -13.21 27.21 32.07
CA ARG A 613 -14.57 27.13 32.63
C ARG A 613 -14.90 25.73 33.15
N ALA A 614 -14.43 24.71 32.45
CA ALA A 614 -14.64 23.32 32.84
C ALA A 614 -13.50 22.40 32.37
N LEU A 615 -13.22 21.36 33.17
CA LEU A 615 -12.38 20.21 32.80
C LEU A 615 -13.23 18.94 32.96
N ILE A 616 -13.36 18.19 31.87
CA ILE A 616 -14.39 17.17 31.70
C ILE A 616 -13.71 15.88 31.25
N GLY A 617 -13.99 14.75 31.91
CA GLY A 617 -13.56 13.42 31.45
C GLY A 617 -14.52 12.89 30.39
N LEU A 618 -13.98 12.33 29.31
CA LEU A 618 -14.76 11.84 28.16
C LEU A 618 -14.87 10.31 28.09
N GLY A 619 -14.40 9.62 29.12
CA GLY A 619 -14.37 8.17 29.19
C GLY A 619 -13.11 7.62 29.86
N PRO A 620 -12.99 6.29 29.95
CA PRO A 620 -11.86 5.64 30.59
C PRO A 620 -10.56 5.71 29.76
N ASP A 621 -10.66 5.72 28.43
CA ASP A 621 -9.54 5.63 27.48
C ASP A 621 -9.99 6.00 26.05
N GLY A 622 -9.08 5.89 25.09
CA GLY A 622 -9.36 6.03 23.66
C GLY A 622 -9.06 7.40 23.07
N ALA A 623 -8.98 7.45 21.74
CA ALA A 623 -8.87 8.69 20.98
C ALA A 623 -10.17 9.52 21.08
N VAL A 624 -10.10 10.77 20.62
CA VAL A 624 -11.26 11.66 20.48
C VAL A 624 -11.20 12.38 19.15
N ASP A 625 -12.37 12.56 18.54
CA ASP A 625 -12.55 13.41 17.36
C ASP A 625 -12.77 14.88 17.75
N ALA A 626 -12.76 15.75 16.74
CA ALA A 626 -13.00 17.16 16.93
C ALA A 626 -14.41 17.43 17.51
N PRO A 627 -14.51 18.26 18.57
CA PRO A 627 -15.79 18.63 19.13
C PRO A 627 -16.62 19.46 18.14
N GLN A 628 -17.91 19.17 18.06
CA GLN A 628 -18.86 19.85 17.19
C GLN A 628 -19.91 20.54 18.05
N TRP A 629 -19.91 21.86 18.05
CA TRP A 629 -20.92 22.64 18.75
C TRP A 629 -22.27 22.53 18.05
N LEU A 630 -23.34 22.31 18.80
CA LEU A 630 -24.67 22.60 18.31
C LEU A 630 -24.82 24.11 18.08
N PRO A 631 -25.68 24.57 17.15
CA PRO A 631 -25.78 25.99 16.77
C PRO A 631 -26.12 26.92 17.95
N ALA A 632 -26.84 26.40 18.94
CA ALA A 632 -27.17 27.14 20.16
C ALA A 632 -25.97 27.40 21.09
N GLY A 633 -24.80 26.79 20.83
CA GLY A 633 -23.58 26.99 21.63
C GLY A 633 -23.64 26.41 23.04
N LYS A 634 -24.63 25.57 23.38
CA LYS A 634 -24.82 25.02 24.74
C LYS A 634 -24.31 23.59 24.90
N THR A 635 -24.30 22.83 23.80
CA THR A 635 -23.97 21.41 23.79
C THR A 635 -22.96 21.14 22.69
N LEU A 636 -22.00 20.28 22.99
CA LEU A 636 -21.05 19.73 22.03
C LEU A 636 -21.33 18.26 21.81
N ILE A 637 -21.13 17.81 20.58
CA ILE A 637 -21.13 16.40 20.19
C ILE A 637 -19.72 16.04 19.74
N LEU A 638 -19.22 14.86 20.11
CA LEU A 638 -17.97 14.32 19.59
C LEU A 638 -17.99 12.79 19.60
N THR A 639 -17.15 12.19 18.76
CA THR A 639 -16.88 10.76 18.82
C THR A 639 -15.71 10.49 19.77
N THR A 640 -15.83 9.46 20.60
CA THR A 640 -14.74 8.92 21.42
C THR A 640 -14.57 7.43 21.12
N TYR A 641 -13.38 6.88 21.42
CA TYR A 641 -13.04 5.48 21.07
C TYR A 641 -12.70 4.62 22.30
N PRO A 642 -13.52 4.60 23.37
CA PRO A 642 -13.19 3.87 24.58
C PRO A 642 -13.24 2.36 24.39
N ALA A 643 -12.33 1.64 25.04
CA ALA A 643 -12.25 0.18 25.05
C ALA A 643 -12.37 -0.49 23.66
N GLY A 644 -11.89 0.18 22.60
CA GLY A 644 -11.94 -0.30 21.22
C GLY A 644 -13.26 -0.08 20.47
N GLY A 645 -14.29 0.49 21.11
CA GLY A 645 -15.59 0.80 20.47
C GLY A 645 -15.81 2.30 20.25
N ARG A 646 -16.65 2.66 19.27
CA ARG A 646 -17.03 4.07 19.03
C ARG A 646 -18.19 4.49 19.94
N ARG A 647 -18.09 5.70 20.49
CA ARG A 647 -19.14 6.37 21.28
C ARG A 647 -19.38 7.78 20.77
N ILE A 648 -20.63 8.20 20.75
CA ILE A 648 -21.06 9.54 20.35
C ILE A 648 -21.50 10.21 21.64
N VAL A 649 -20.72 11.18 22.07
CA VAL A 649 -20.82 11.78 23.39
C VAL A 649 -21.40 13.18 23.27
N ALA A 650 -22.37 13.50 24.12
CA ALA A 650 -22.80 14.87 24.34
C ALA A 650 -22.14 15.45 25.59
N VAL A 651 -21.71 16.71 25.47
CA VAL A 651 -21.16 17.49 26.57
C VAL A 651 -21.96 18.79 26.69
N THR A 652 -22.52 19.05 27.87
CA THR A 652 -23.19 20.33 28.15
C THR A 652 -22.16 21.33 28.65
N ALA A 653 -21.92 22.41 27.88
CA ALA A 653 -20.82 23.33 28.14
C ALA A 653 -20.92 24.05 29.49
N ALA A 654 -22.14 24.39 29.92
CA ALA A 654 -22.37 25.15 31.16
C ALA A 654 -22.13 24.34 32.43
N THR A 655 -22.46 23.04 32.41
CA THR A 655 -22.41 22.16 33.59
C THR A 655 -21.23 21.19 33.54
N GLY A 656 -20.62 21.00 32.37
CA GLY A 656 -19.64 19.95 32.11
C GLY A 656 -20.21 18.54 32.16
N THR A 657 -21.53 18.38 32.14
CA THR A 657 -22.17 17.05 32.17
C THR A 657 -21.96 16.32 30.85
N VAL A 658 -21.64 15.03 30.96
CA VAL A 658 -21.34 14.15 29.82
C VAL A 658 -22.38 13.05 29.76
N ALA A 659 -22.84 12.72 28.55
CA ALA A 659 -23.75 11.63 28.30
C ALA A 659 -23.34 10.87 27.02
N ASP A 660 -23.41 9.55 27.08
CA ASP A 660 -23.27 8.67 25.92
C ASP A 660 -24.60 8.61 25.15
N LEU A 661 -24.61 9.15 23.95
CA LEU A 661 -25.77 9.17 23.07
C LEU A 661 -25.82 7.95 22.13
N THR A 662 -24.81 7.08 22.16
CA THR A 662 -24.77 5.89 21.31
C THR A 662 -25.83 4.88 21.75
N LYS A 663 -26.59 4.36 20.78
CA LYS A 663 -27.50 3.23 20.99
C LYS A 663 -26.75 1.91 20.75
N PRO A 664 -27.21 0.78 21.31
CA PRO A 664 -26.67 -0.53 20.98
C PRO A 664 -26.52 -0.72 19.45
N HIS A 665 -25.38 -1.26 19.03
CA HIS A 665 -25.05 -1.54 17.62
C HIS A 665 -24.91 -0.32 16.69
N TRP A 666 -24.79 0.90 17.24
CA TRP A 666 -24.55 2.08 16.40
C TRP A 666 -23.14 2.18 15.86
N ASP A 667 -22.11 1.68 16.56
CA ASP A 667 -20.68 1.75 16.20
C ASP A 667 -20.39 2.59 14.94
N ALA A 668 -20.46 3.92 15.10
CA ALA A 668 -20.45 4.88 14.01
C ALA A 668 -19.75 6.16 14.46
N PHE A 669 -19.17 6.84 13.47
CA PHE A 669 -18.78 8.23 13.53
C PHE A 669 -20.02 9.12 13.45
N GLY A 670 -19.95 10.30 14.06
CA GLY A 670 -21.03 11.29 14.06
C GLY A 670 -20.59 12.64 13.50
N SER A 671 -21.41 13.25 12.63
CA SER A 671 -21.25 14.66 12.26
C SER A 671 -22.57 15.42 12.30
N VAL A 672 -22.61 16.48 13.11
CA VAL A 672 -23.79 17.31 13.33
C VAL A 672 -24.04 18.14 12.07
N ARG A 673 -25.29 18.14 11.58
CA ARG A 673 -25.71 19.02 10.49
C ARG A 673 -25.61 20.47 10.96
N PRO A 674 -25.17 21.43 10.13
CA PRO A 674 -24.89 22.81 10.57
C PRO A 674 -26.07 23.56 11.21
N ASP A 675 -27.30 23.18 10.90
CA ASP A 675 -28.51 23.73 11.53
C ASP A 675 -28.87 23.06 12.88
N GLY A 676 -28.09 22.07 13.31
CA GLY A 676 -28.25 21.33 14.55
C GLY A 676 -29.41 20.36 14.57
N GLY A 677 -30.17 20.22 13.48
CA GLY A 677 -31.42 19.43 13.45
C GLY A 677 -31.20 17.93 13.22
N ALA A 678 -29.98 17.51 12.88
CA ALA A 678 -29.68 16.15 12.46
C ALA A 678 -28.23 15.77 12.75
N LEU A 679 -27.97 14.48 12.93
CA LEU A 679 -26.65 13.88 13.05
C LEU A 679 -26.46 12.89 11.90
N LEU A 680 -25.42 13.11 11.08
CA LEU A 680 -24.93 12.12 10.12
C LEU A 680 -24.18 11.03 10.86
N LEU A 681 -24.45 9.78 10.49
CA LEU A 681 -23.89 8.58 11.07
C LEU A 681 -23.33 7.68 9.96
N TRP A 682 -22.11 7.19 10.14
CA TRP A 682 -21.46 6.24 9.23
C TRP A 682 -20.38 5.45 9.96
N ASN A 683 -19.95 4.32 9.40
CA ASN A 683 -18.97 3.45 10.08
C ASN A 683 -17.98 2.75 9.15
N GLY A 684 -17.85 3.23 7.91
CA GLY A 684 -16.96 2.61 6.92
C GLY A 684 -17.45 1.27 6.36
N ARG A 685 -18.50 0.66 6.92
CA ARG A 685 -19.08 -0.61 6.42
C ARG A 685 -20.14 -0.38 5.33
N GLY A 686 -20.45 0.88 5.05
CA GLY A 686 -21.33 1.33 3.97
C GLY A 686 -22.56 2.12 4.45
N GLY A 687 -23.22 2.79 3.52
CA GLY A 687 -24.39 3.62 3.82
C GLY A 687 -24.04 4.88 4.61
N LEU A 688 -24.98 5.81 4.57
CA LEU A 688 -25.01 7.01 5.41
C LEU A 688 -26.37 7.01 6.08
N TRP A 689 -26.39 7.32 7.36
CA TRP A 689 -27.61 7.39 8.15
C TRP A 689 -27.74 8.77 8.74
N VAL A 690 -28.97 9.21 8.96
CA VAL A 690 -29.24 10.47 9.64
C VAL A 690 -30.20 10.23 10.79
N ALA A 691 -29.81 10.64 11.99
CA ALA A 691 -30.67 10.66 13.16
C ALA A 691 -31.13 12.10 13.44
N PRO A 692 -32.44 12.36 13.62
CA PRO A 692 -32.91 13.67 14.06
C PRO A 692 -32.33 14.03 15.43
N VAL A 693 -31.89 15.28 15.60
CA VAL A 693 -31.46 15.80 16.89
C VAL A 693 -32.68 16.40 17.58
N GLN A 694 -33.05 15.81 18.71
CA GLN A 694 -34.19 16.24 19.51
C GLN A 694 -33.64 17.00 20.72
N ALA A 695 -33.74 18.33 20.67
CA ALA A 695 -33.49 19.14 21.85
C ALA A 695 -34.67 18.98 22.81
N GLN A 696 -34.37 18.78 24.09
CA GLN A 696 -35.41 18.87 25.11
C GLN A 696 -35.86 20.34 25.22
N ALA A 697 -37.19 20.52 25.22
CA ALA A 697 -37.83 21.83 25.27
C ALA A 697 -37.71 22.49 26.64
#